data_AF-W0GKN2-F1
#
_entry.id   AF-W0GKN2-F1
#
_cell.length_a   1.000
_cell.length_b   1.000
_cell.length_c   1.000
_cell.angle_alpha   90.00
_cell.angle_beta   90.00
_cell.angle_gamma   90.00
#
_symmetry.space_group_name_H-M   'P 1'
#
loop_
_entity.id
_entity.type
_entity.pdbx_description
1 polymer ?
#
loop_
_entity_poly.entity_id
_entity_poly.type
_entity_poly.pdbx_seq_one_letter_code
_entity_poly.pdbx_strand_id
1 'polypeptide(L)'
;MKSKYFLSLLGFVVLTSTTPSFFPRSALHDYQNQIPDNSLGTKVGASPNPFHLNIQSTINSPNITSHTNGPGAWGDHTSSSDQIKFLKWDDYETTWDKFVTYYPKITFSLYSSLGGGWLSPSVVQNYDVQTSDLSYQDSASYNISYNKEILHLAEVDGKTTVTLIKDGSYLYLKLTAYTGAMWSGHDADAQIQVYNATINSSFSLDNFKNKIAKALSAQITLDSDFSGSLEDANNIPNETNKLDAILQNTMGYEYNNWKGFMQQYAFSDQTKTATTTIKFIYPLDKKQQVWTFQTPISISLTPAYWEKQMANRLNFFPGKVVDPNDPTKLIDDTPTIISATDKNPKTLIYHTTISTEFDAKLDANNKPVELMTVNGQAVPVLDNKFTMTLTDGRTVIPPSEPKSKGAEPTSNVYNISLIRKSDPGAQYNVKVVIDNLVPTLQLKWYAWNPKNHSDQNTLITPTLPDGKPNPKYDPEINPKTGTKTQIIWVKRKSDYAFALDPLDNQGQFIKNKADFDEGFISEGSVSGMGVKENFDPTKVKTIEREGVDKNNQLEPFANPSESQKKCQISNQDLYWSNPGLWHYIITTEDNQKYEKFVNIGPTFENKYPRFLDTLPDNIAVDFWTTIHGLHLKNYLMTYYNFDSKAIQNLSFEQTVAYWKEYVSNTTTQRIPPDPYPHNFTDLSSIAELAGSVKMNATNIETAKTTIVSEIEERLKKYKLVYNTDYAIYVNGQILSECNEELKPLFNYGSDGWAWLTIDVRALPTSTLAINHQLMKVGNNKKYDPTKSTNISKIKFSDQTFDFTKQNPADLKKWILGYINNVLKDGKYQIVYQTDYVVKPLDDKSLTEFINNSHPDALGKTHLTIIIQAVDTSLTAVGSTSFDLINDPNATPPGPPPTPIPTPTPTPFPDNPGSWISKSSNLAWFLPLIIGTSTIVIVTIIYVKYKRKKGIGGKRAIKN
;
A
#
# COMPACT_ATOMS: atom_id res chain seq x y z
N MET A 1 -23.03 13.69 -13.81
CA MET A 1 -23.99 14.74 -13.37
C MET A 1 -23.56 16.09 -13.96
N LYS A 2 -24.46 17.09 -14.02
CA LYS A 2 -24.23 18.35 -14.76
C LYS A 2 -23.64 19.47 -13.88
N SER A 3 -22.56 20.08 -14.38
CA SER A 3 -22.21 21.51 -14.46
C SER A 3 -22.51 22.54 -13.34
N LYS A 4 -21.54 23.47 -13.19
CA LYS A 4 -21.63 24.88 -12.70
C LYS A 4 -21.80 25.09 -11.20
N TYR A 5 -20.83 25.83 -10.62
CA TYR A 5 -21.04 27.25 -10.30
C TYR A 5 -19.74 28.04 -10.52
N PHE A 6 -19.87 29.34 -10.74
CA PHE A 6 -18.81 30.30 -11.03
C PHE A 6 -19.15 31.55 -10.23
N LEU A 7 -18.26 32.03 -9.36
CA LEU A 7 -18.34 33.41 -8.86
C LEU A 7 -16.97 33.93 -8.43
N SER A 8 -16.66 35.11 -8.91
CA SER A 8 -15.45 35.88 -8.62
C SER A 8 -15.61 36.75 -7.38
N LEU A 9 -14.51 37.06 -6.68
CA LEU A 9 -14.38 38.34 -5.99
C LEU A 9 -12.95 38.88 -6.13
N LEU A 10 -12.82 40.20 -6.32
CA LEU A 10 -11.52 40.88 -6.44
C LEU A 10 -10.85 41.06 -5.07
N GLY A 11 -9.51 41.03 -5.07
CA GLY A 11 -8.67 41.54 -3.99
C GLY A 11 -7.42 42.20 -4.57
N PHE A 12 -7.45 43.52 -4.75
CA PHE A 12 -6.28 44.30 -5.16
C PHE A 12 -5.25 44.35 -4.02
N VAL A 13 -4.02 43.90 -4.26
CA VAL A 13 -2.84 44.31 -3.48
C VAL A 13 -1.74 44.69 -4.45
N VAL A 14 -1.44 45.98 -4.51
CA VAL A 14 -0.29 46.52 -5.23
C VAL A 14 0.92 46.48 -4.31
N LEU A 15 1.96 45.73 -4.68
CA LEU A 15 3.27 45.81 -4.05
C LEU A 15 4.35 46.02 -5.13
N THR A 16 4.78 47.27 -5.25
CA THR A 16 5.91 47.70 -6.08
C THR A 16 7.23 47.44 -5.36
N SER A 17 8.21 46.79 -6.00
CA SER A 17 9.60 46.78 -5.52
C SER A 17 10.63 46.83 -6.65
N THR A 18 11.15 48.05 -6.85
CA THR A 18 12.58 48.34 -7.07
C THR A 18 13.41 47.45 -8.02
N THR A 19 13.54 47.90 -9.28
CA THR A 19 14.71 47.61 -10.12
C THR A 19 15.88 48.54 -9.76
N PRO A 20 17.10 48.06 -9.50
CA PRO A 20 18.27 48.93 -9.32
C PRO A 20 18.76 49.46 -10.68
N SER A 21 18.79 50.78 -10.83
CA SER A 21 19.49 51.46 -11.92
C SER A 21 20.98 51.63 -11.59
N PHE A 22 21.88 51.15 -12.44
CA PHE A 22 23.31 51.51 -12.37
C PHE A 22 23.86 51.89 -13.76
N PHE A 23 23.89 53.19 -14.01
CA PHE A 23 24.82 53.82 -14.96
C PHE A 23 26.00 54.40 -14.17
N PRO A 24 27.26 54.07 -14.50
CA PRO A 24 28.40 54.90 -14.13
C PRO A 24 28.51 56.07 -15.13
N ARG A 25 28.62 57.30 -14.64
CA ARG A 25 28.90 58.48 -15.46
C ARG A 25 30.27 59.05 -15.07
N SER A 26 31.06 59.38 -16.08
CA SER A 26 32.14 60.39 -16.08
C SER A 26 33.18 60.39 -14.93
N ALA A 27 34.43 60.15 -15.31
CA ALA A 27 35.57 60.91 -14.79
C ALA A 27 36.35 61.45 -15.99
N LEU A 28 36.61 62.77 -16.00
CA LEU A 28 37.29 63.46 -17.10
C LEU A 28 38.14 64.56 -16.48
N HIS A 29 39.45 64.32 -16.37
CA HIS A 29 40.53 65.31 -16.44
C HIS A 29 41.87 64.59 -16.23
N ASP A 30 42.72 64.61 -17.26
CA ASP A 30 43.98 65.31 -17.14
C ASP A 30 44.44 65.82 -18.51
N TYR A 31 45.25 66.88 -18.50
CA TYR A 31 45.57 67.71 -19.65
C TYR A 31 47.08 67.64 -19.89
N GLN A 32 47.55 67.25 -21.10
CA GLN A 32 48.61 67.96 -21.84
C GLN A 32 49.06 67.28 -23.15
N ASN A 33 49.63 68.13 -24.01
CA ASN A 33 50.43 67.84 -25.22
C ASN A 33 49.69 67.26 -26.43
N GLN A 34 49.17 68.19 -27.23
CA GLN A 34 48.67 67.95 -28.59
C GLN A 34 49.83 67.75 -29.58
N ILE A 35 49.72 66.70 -30.40
CA ILE A 35 50.21 66.68 -31.79
C ILE A 35 48.94 66.62 -32.65
N PRO A 36 48.78 67.41 -33.72
CA PRO A 36 47.54 67.40 -34.51
C PRO A 36 47.36 66.08 -35.27
N ASP A 37 46.37 65.30 -34.88
CA ASP A 37 46.00 64.03 -35.51
C ASP A 37 45.06 64.28 -36.71
N ASN A 38 45.58 64.10 -37.92
CA ASN A 38 44.83 64.18 -39.19
C ASN A 38 43.95 62.93 -39.41
N SER A 39 43.10 62.61 -38.44
CA SER A 39 42.25 61.41 -38.50
C SER A 39 41.21 61.49 -39.63
N LEU A 40 41.27 60.49 -40.52
CA LEU A 40 40.38 60.33 -41.67
C LEU A 40 38.99 59.89 -41.20
N GLY A 41 37.93 60.53 -41.69
CA GLY A 41 36.56 60.22 -41.30
C GLY A 41 36.04 58.89 -41.88
N THR A 42 36.16 57.80 -41.13
CA THR A 42 35.57 56.50 -41.46
C THR A 42 34.04 56.53 -41.37
N LYS A 43 33.35 56.58 -42.52
CA LYS A 43 31.89 56.42 -42.59
C LYS A 43 31.50 54.94 -42.63
N VAL A 44 31.45 54.31 -41.45
CA VAL A 44 30.53 53.22 -41.01
C VAL A 44 31.05 52.73 -39.66
N GLY A 45 30.13 52.49 -38.70
CA GLY A 45 30.45 52.43 -37.27
C GLY A 45 31.40 51.31 -36.83
N ALA A 46 32.40 51.71 -36.05
CA ALA A 46 33.33 50.86 -35.30
C ALA A 46 32.61 50.11 -34.15
N SER A 47 32.38 48.82 -34.36
CA SER A 47 32.02 47.82 -33.35
C SER A 47 32.04 46.45 -34.06
N PRO A 48 32.45 45.34 -33.42
CA PRO A 48 32.39 44.01 -34.04
C PRO A 48 30.95 43.69 -34.46
N ASN A 49 30.75 43.74 -35.77
CA ASN A 49 29.43 43.68 -36.39
C ASN A 49 29.25 42.27 -36.96
N PRO A 50 28.23 41.49 -36.53
CA PRO A 50 28.02 40.10 -36.96
C PRO A 50 27.88 39.89 -38.48
N PHE A 51 27.66 40.98 -39.23
CA PHE A 51 27.52 40.96 -40.69
C PHE A 51 28.84 41.21 -41.43
N HIS A 52 29.94 41.52 -40.72
CA HIS A 52 31.31 41.69 -41.24
C HIS A 52 31.34 42.36 -42.61
N LEU A 53 30.97 43.63 -42.69
CA LEU A 53 30.76 44.34 -43.96
C LEU A 53 32.06 44.90 -44.52
N ASN A 54 32.19 44.96 -45.86
CA ASN A 54 33.32 45.60 -46.54
C ASN A 54 33.62 47.00 -45.93
N ILE A 55 34.85 47.22 -45.49
CA ILE A 55 35.27 48.48 -44.91
C ILE A 55 35.72 49.40 -46.04
N GLN A 56 35.18 50.61 -46.11
CA GLN A 56 35.59 51.64 -47.05
C GLN A 56 36.34 52.73 -46.28
N SER A 57 37.64 52.89 -46.57
CA SER A 57 38.47 53.96 -46.03
C SER A 57 38.90 54.88 -47.16
N THR A 58 38.46 56.14 -47.12
CA THR A 58 39.03 57.18 -47.99
C THR A 58 40.38 57.58 -47.41
N ILE A 59 41.44 57.32 -48.16
CA ILE A 59 42.81 57.64 -47.77
C ILE A 59 43.16 58.95 -48.43
N ASN A 60 43.36 60.01 -47.66
CA ASN A 60 43.82 61.28 -48.20
C ASN A 60 45.34 61.35 -48.07
N SER A 61 46.06 60.48 -48.80
CA SER A 61 47.51 60.41 -48.66
C SER A 61 48.14 61.72 -49.14
N PRO A 62 49.18 62.23 -48.46
CA PRO A 62 50.05 63.22 -49.05
C PRO A 62 50.62 62.67 -50.37
N ASN A 63 50.86 63.59 -51.30
CA ASN A 63 51.35 63.27 -52.62
C ASN A 63 52.88 63.10 -52.53
N ILE A 64 53.36 61.86 -52.46
CA ILE A 64 54.78 61.60 -52.23
C ILE A 64 55.54 61.72 -53.53
N THR A 65 56.30 62.81 -53.66
CA THR A 65 57.21 63.06 -54.76
C THR A 65 58.66 62.84 -54.33
N SER A 66 59.45 62.24 -55.22
CA SER A 66 60.90 62.20 -55.18
C SER A 66 61.41 62.76 -56.50
N HIS A 67 62.56 63.45 -56.46
CA HIS A 67 63.17 64.12 -57.60
C HIS A 67 64.69 64.01 -57.51
N THR A 68 65.34 63.63 -58.62
CA THR A 68 66.81 63.66 -58.75
C THR A 68 67.21 64.64 -59.85
N ASN A 69 67.94 65.69 -59.48
CA ASN A 69 68.49 66.68 -60.42
C ASN A 69 69.62 66.08 -61.29
N GLY A 70 69.68 66.45 -62.56
CA GLY A 70 70.57 65.85 -63.58
C GLY A 70 72.09 66.12 -63.57
N PRO A 71 72.73 66.98 -62.72
CA PRO A 71 74.17 67.26 -62.85
C PRO A 71 75.05 66.52 -61.81
N GLY A 72 75.53 65.31 -62.16
CA GLY A 72 76.91 64.94 -61.78
C GLY A 72 77.21 63.72 -60.89
N ALA A 73 76.46 62.61 -60.96
CA ALA A 73 77.00 61.28 -60.65
C ALA A 73 76.18 60.14 -61.28
N TRP A 74 76.83 59.06 -61.71
CA TRP A 74 76.13 57.80 -62.02
C TRP A 74 75.79 57.09 -60.71
N GLY A 75 74.50 56.88 -60.43
CA GLY A 75 74.04 56.07 -59.30
C GLY A 75 73.44 56.83 -58.10
N ASP A 76 73.26 58.15 -58.19
CA ASP A 76 72.54 58.89 -57.15
C ASP A 76 71.04 58.58 -57.18
N HIS A 77 70.60 57.84 -56.16
CA HIS A 77 69.21 57.53 -55.90
C HIS A 77 68.69 58.43 -54.78
N THR A 78 67.62 59.18 -55.05
CA THR A 78 66.86 59.84 -53.98
C THR A 78 65.58 59.06 -53.72
N SER A 79 65.14 59.04 -52.47
CA SER A 79 63.88 58.40 -52.08
C SER A 79 63.12 59.29 -51.10
N SER A 80 61.84 59.50 -51.37
CA SER A 80 60.90 60.16 -50.46
C SER A 80 59.91 59.13 -49.96
N SER A 81 59.67 59.07 -48.65
CA SER A 81 58.70 58.14 -48.07
C SER A 81 57.92 58.75 -46.94
N ASP A 82 56.65 58.38 -46.82
CA ASP A 82 55.77 58.79 -45.72
C ASP A 82 54.89 57.62 -45.25
N GLN A 83 54.35 57.68 -44.04
CA GLN A 83 53.55 56.64 -43.40
C GLN A 83 52.17 57.17 -42.99
N ILE A 84 51.12 56.69 -43.66
CA ILE A 84 49.74 57.07 -43.38
C ILE A 84 49.07 56.01 -42.50
N LYS A 85 48.69 56.38 -41.27
CA LYS A 85 47.73 55.61 -40.47
C LYS A 85 46.36 55.63 -41.18
N PHE A 86 45.89 54.50 -41.69
CA PHE A 86 44.68 54.46 -42.55
C PHE A 86 43.53 53.58 -42.02
N LEU A 87 43.81 52.67 -41.09
CA LEU A 87 42.80 51.87 -40.43
C LEU A 87 43.21 51.56 -38.98
N LYS A 88 42.23 51.57 -38.07
CA LYS A 88 42.31 50.91 -36.77
C LYS A 88 41.56 49.58 -36.91
N TRP A 89 42.24 48.44 -36.88
CA TRP A 89 41.64 47.15 -37.24
C TRP A 89 40.81 46.54 -36.10
N ASP A 90 41.17 46.84 -34.84
CA ASP A 90 40.48 46.34 -33.65
C ASP A 90 39.12 47.03 -33.38
N ASP A 91 38.83 48.11 -34.11
CA ASP A 91 37.51 48.72 -34.21
C ASP A 91 36.47 47.83 -34.94
N TYR A 92 36.96 46.86 -35.73
CA TYR A 92 36.15 45.97 -36.55
C TYR A 92 36.18 44.52 -36.04
N GLU A 93 37.29 44.07 -35.43
CA GLU A 93 37.39 42.73 -34.86
C GLU A 93 38.21 42.66 -33.56
N THR A 94 37.78 41.77 -32.68
CA THR A 94 38.32 41.59 -31.32
C THR A 94 39.73 40.99 -31.27
N THR A 95 40.15 40.28 -32.31
CA THR A 95 41.51 39.74 -32.45
C THR A 95 41.99 39.84 -33.89
N TRP A 96 43.31 39.91 -34.07
CA TRP A 96 43.92 40.02 -35.40
C TRP A 96 43.56 38.83 -36.29
N ASP A 97 43.57 37.61 -35.75
CA ASP A 97 43.29 36.39 -36.51
C ASP A 97 41.85 36.37 -37.05
N LYS A 98 40.88 36.90 -36.28
CA LYS A 98 39.51 37.10 -36.75
C LYS A 98 39.43 38.19 -37.81
N PHE A 99 40.13 39.31 -37.60
CA PHE A 99 40.20 40.39 -38.59
C PHE A 99 40.70 39.84 -39.93
N VAL A 100 41.81 39.09 -39.95
CA VAL A 100 42.35 38.46 -41.17
C VAL A 100 41.40 37.41 -41.75
N THR A 101 40.75 36.60 -40.91
CA THR A 101 39.77 35.58 -41.35
C THR A 101 38.59 36.21 -42.11
N TYR A 102 38.03 37.29 -41.58
CA TYR A 102 36.88 37.96 -42.20
C TYR A 102 37.23 38.97 -43.25
N TYR A 103 38.40 39.61 -43.16
CA TYR A 103 38.87 40.60 -44.09
C TYR A 103 40.13 40.09 -44.81
N PRO A 104 40.03 38.97 -45.58
CA PRO A 104 41.18 38.33 -46.18
C PRO A 104 41.73 39.13 -47.38
N LYS A 105 41.10 40.25 -47.75
CA LYS A 105 41.46 41.03 -48.93
C LYS A 105 41.37 42.54 -48.70
N ILE A 106 42.38 43.28 -49.15
CA ILE A 106 42.42 44.74 -49.19
C ILE A 106 42.68 45.17 -50.65
N THR A 107 41.91 46.11 -51.16
CA THR A 107 42.04 46.68 -52.50
C THR A 107 42.41 48.16 -52.38
N PHE A 108 43.49 48.60 -53.02
CA PHE A 108 43.88 50.02 -53.04
C PHE A 108 43.64 50.65 -54.41
N SER A 109 43.11 51.88 -54.42
CA SER A 109 43.06 52.75 -55.61
C SER A 109 44.12 53.83 -55.49
N LEU A 110 45.12 53.78 -56.37
CA LEU A 110 46.28 54.65 -56.35
C LEU A 110 46.56 55.31 -57.70
N TYR A 111 47.26 56.44 -57.65
CA TYR A 111 47.90 57.10 -58.77
C TYR A 111 49.41 57.07 -58.56
N SER A 112 50.14 56.73 -59.62
CA SER A 112 51.59 56.92 -59.66
C SER A 112 51.97 57.46 -61.03
N SER A 113 52.98 58.33 -61.05
CA SER A 113 53.54 58.88 -62.28
C SER A 113 55.05 59.06 -62.16
N LEU A 114 55.73 58.96 -63.30
CA LEU A 114 57.16 59.19 -63.46
C LEU A 114 57.39 60.35 -64.43
N GLY A 115 58.13 61.36 -64.02
CA GLY A 115 58.58 62.46 -64.89
C GLY A 115 59.96 62.16 -65.44
N GLY A 116 60.12 62.15 -66.76
CA GLY A 116 61.40 61.89 -67.42
C GLY A 116 61.17 61.64 -68.91
N GLY A 117 61.92 62.34 -69.78
CA GLY A 117 61.47 62.74 -71.12
C GLY A 117 61.11 61.69 -72.19
N TRP A 118 61.07 60.39 -71.89
CA TRP A 118 60.76 59.33 -72.89
C TRP A 118 59.89 58.16 -72.38
N LEU A 119 59.23 58.29 -71.22
CA LEU A 119 58.24 57.30 -70.76
C LEU A 119 56.92 58.00 -70.42
N SER A 120 55.78 57.46 -70.88
CA SER A 120 54.44 57.92 -70.50
C SER A 120 53.92 57.12 -69.30
N PRO A 121 53.54 57.77 -68.19
CA PRO A 121 52.84 57.12 -67.10
C PRO A 121 51.50 57.82 -66.82
N SER A 122 50.43 57.17 -67.26
CA SER A 122 49.10 57.39 -66.71
C SER A 122 48.34 56.08 -66.68
N VAL A 123 48.50 55.34 -65.58
CA VAL A 123 47.62 54.20 -65.28
C VAL A 123 47.17 54.27 -63.83
N VAL A 124 45.89 54.56 -63.61
CA VAL A 124 45.21 54.23 -62.36
C VAL A 124 44.98 52.73 -62.39
N GLN A 125 45.71 51.98 -61.57
CA GLN A 125 45.51 50.54 -61.39
C GLN A 125 44.95 50.27 -59.99
N ASN A 126 44.00 49.34 -59.91
CA ASN A 126 43.52 48.80 -58.64
C ASN A 126 44.32 47.53 -58.34
N TYR A 127 44.88 47.44 -57.13
CA TYR A 127 45.68 46.29 -56.70
C TYR A 127 44.94 45.51 -55.62
N ASP A 128 44.82 44.20 -55.83
CA ASP A 128 44.23 43.24 -54.90
C ASP A 128 45.31 42.64 -54.00
N VAL A 129 45.17 42.78 -52.69
CA VAL A 129 46.08 42.22 -51.67
C VAL A 129 45.33 41.18 -50.86
N GLN A 130 45.81 39.94 -50.76
CA GLN A 130 45.28 38.96 -49.81
C GLN A 130 46.11 38.92 -48.52
N THR A 131 45.48 38.67 -47.37
CA THR A 131 46.09 38.81 -46.03
C THR A 131 46.38 37.49 -45.30
N SER A 132 46.27 36.34 -45.98
CA SER A 132 46.42 35.00 -45.40
C SER A 132 47.85 34.61 -44.97
N ASP A 133 47.93 33.69 -44.02
CA ASP A 133 49.08 33.43 -43.13
C ASP A 133 50.45 33.02 -43.71
N LEU A 134 51.45 33.22 -42.86
CA LEU A 134 52.90 33.15 -43.07
C LEU A 134 53.48 31.71 -43.12
N SER A 135 53.62 31.05 -44.29
CA SER A 135 54.54 29.88 -44.41
C SER A 135 54.94 29.43 -45.83
N TYR A 136 56.26 29.18 -45.99
CA TYR A 136 57.04 28.31 -46.92
C TYR A 136 56.83 28.27 -48.46
N GLN A 137 57.91 27.84 -49.14
CA GLN A 137 58.18 27.84 -50.61
C GLN A 137 57.32 26.82 -51.42
N ASP A 138 57.21 26.83 -52.76
CA ASP A 138 58.11 27.42 -53.78
C ASP A 138 57.43 27.74 -55.14
N SER A 139 57.98 28.73 -55.86
CA SER A 139 57.83 29.03 -57.31
C SER A 139 56.45 29.34 -57.98
N ALA A 140 56.45 30.45 -58.74
CA ALA A 140 55.65 30.70 -59.96
C ALA A 140 54.12 30.93 -59.89
N SER A 141 53.67 31.82 -59.00
CA SER A 141 52.65 32.85 -59.28
C SER A 141 52.74 33.91 -58.18
N TYR A 142 52.91 35.18 -58.52
CA TYR A 142 53.32 36.22 -57.55
C TYR A 142 52.17 36.68 -56.65
N ASN A 143 51.75 35.81 -55.73
CA ASN A 143 51.10 36.20 -54.49
C ASN A 143 52.18 36.64 -53.50
N ILE A 144 52.00 37.83 -52.93
CA ILE A 144 52.99 38.46 -52.05
C ILE A 144 52.87 37.83 -50.66
N SER A 145 53.86 37.03 -50.24
CA SER A 145 54.03 36.60 -48.84
C SER A 145 55.24 37.28 -48.22
N TYR A 146 55.24 37.42 -46.90
CA TYR A 146 56.10 38.39 -46.25
C TYR A 146 56.69 37.89 -44.92
N ASN A 147 57.87 38.39 -44.51
CA ASN A 147 58.38 38.16 -43.15
C ASN A 147 59.50 39.15 -42.73
N LYS A 148 59.19 40.44 -42.47
CA LYS A 148 60.12 41.44 -41.86
C LYS A 148 59.56 42.86 -41.46
N GLU A 149 58.30 42.98 -41.02
CA GLU A 149 57.49 44.23 -40.85
C GLU A 149 56.55 44.72 -42.03
N ILE A 150 56.66 45.90 -42.66
CA ILE A 150 57.09 46.24 -44.06
C ILE A 150 56.65 45.32 -45.27
N LEU A 151 55.37 44.93 -45.45
CA LEU A 151 54.86 44.20 -46.67
C LEU A 151 54.89 45.05 -47.95
N HIS A 152 55.79 44.82 -48.92
CA HIS A 152 55.81 45.52 -50.22
C HIS A 152 54.63 45.09 -51.13
N LEU A 153 53.82 46.04 -51.61
CA LEU A 153 52.52 45.77 -52.26
C LEU A 153 52.44 45.98 -53.78
N ALA A 154 53.37 46.73 -54.35
CA ALA A 154 53.58 46.87 -55.78
C ALA A 154 54.96 47.52 -56.00
N GLU A 155 55.61 47.18 -57.11
CA GLU A 155 56.72 47.95 -57.67
C GLU A 155 56.25 48.43 -59.06
N VAL A 156 55.95 49.73 -59.18
CA VAL A 156 55.61 50.32 -60.47
C VAL A 156 56.90 50.86 -61.09
N ASP A 157 57.26 50.33 -62.26
CA ASP A 157 58.38 50.74 -63.10
C ASP A 157 59.74 50.88 -62.35
N GLY A 158 59.98 49.99 -61.37
CA GLY A 158 61.23 49.93 -60.60
C GLY A 158 61.45 51.09 -59.62
N LYS A 159 60.42 51.93 -59.40
CA LYS A 159 60.60 53.28 -58.83
C LYS A 159 59.55 53.75 -57.82
N THR A 160 58.40 53.10 -57.64
CA THR A 160 57.52 53.41 -56.50
C THR A 160 57.05 52.16 -55.78
N THR A 161 56.98 52.22 -54.45
CA THR A 161 56.48 51.12 -53.60
C THR A 161 55.41 51.58 -52.63
N VAL A 162 54.35 50.79 -52.54
CA VAL A 162 53.37 50.83 -51.45
C VAL A 162 53.73 49.76 -50.44
N THR A 163 53.49 49.98 -49.16
CA THR A 163 53.79 49.01 -48.12
C THR A 163 52.76 49.03 -47.00
N LEU A 164 52.22 47.88 -46.64
CA LEU A 164 51.31 47.73 -45.50
C LEU A 164 52.11 47.32 -44.24
N ILE A 165 51.86 48.03 -43.13
CA ILE A 165 52.52 47.79 -41.85
C ILE A 165 51.43 47.66 -40.78
N LYS A 166 51.44 46.56 -40.04
CA LYS A 166 50.62 46.40 -38.83
C LYS A 166 51.47 46.81 -37.63
N ASP A 167 51.01 47.80 -36.89
CA ASP A 167 51.60 48.21 -35.61
C ASP A 167 50.48 48.39 -34.57
N GLY A 168 50.54 47.55 -33.52
CA GLY A 168 49.47 47.40 -32.53
C GLY A 168 48.09 47.18 -33.17
N SER A 169 47.14 48.02 -32.77
CA SER A 169 45.75 48.10 -33.25
C SER A 169 45.59 48.76 -34.63
N TYR A 170 46.66 49.27 -35.24
CA TYR A 170 46.58 50.09 -36.45
C TYR A 170 47.26 49.42 -37.65
N LEU A 171 46.72 49.74 -38.83
CA LEU A 171 47.35 49.52 -40.11
C LEU A 171 47.82 50.86 -40.67
N TYR A 172 49.09 50.89 -41.04
CA TYR A 172 49.76 52.02 -41.67
C TYR A 172 50.12 51.65 -43.11
N LEU A 173 50.00 52.62 -44.00
CA LEU A 173 50.40 52.52 -45.39
C LEU A 173 51.65 53.38 -45.58
N LYS A 174 52.82 52.74 -45.70
CA LYS A 174 54.05 53.44 -46.10
C LYS A 174 54.06 53.58 -47.62
N LEU A 175 54.15 54.80 -48.12
CA LEU A 175 54.38 55.09 -49.52
C LEU A 175 55.84 55.48 -49.70
N THR A 176 56.51 55.00 -50.74
CA THR A 176 57.87 55.41 -51.08
C THR A 176 57.98 55.64 -52.59
N ALA A 177 58.48 56.82 -52.97
CA ALA A 177 58.88 57.13 -54.34
C ALA A 177 60.41 57.17 -54.40
N TYR A 178 60.99 56.47 -55.36
CA TYR A 178 62.41 56.40 -55.67
C TYR A 178 62.66 57.05 -57.02
N THR A 179 63.64 57.93 -57.10
CA THR A 179 64.16 58.43 -58.37
C THR A 179 65.64 58.12 -58.52
N GLY A 180 66.07 58.03 -59.77
CA GLY A 180 67.44 57.70 -60.14
C GLY A 180 67.63 58.10 -61.59
N ALA A 181 68.58 59.01 -61.80
CA ALA A 181 68.97 59.49 -63.12
C ALA A 181 70.03 58.53 -63.70
N MET A 182 69.73 57.89 -64.83
CA MET A 182 70.67 56.97 -65.48
C MET A 182 71.63 57.70 -66.45
N TRP A 183 71.32 58.94 -66.85
CA TRP A 183 72.03 59.71 -67.88
C TRP A 183 72.21 61.16 -67.41
N SER A 184 73.39 61.75 -67.64
CA SER A 184 73.69 63.12 -67.25
C SER A 184 72.86 64.14 -68.04
N GLY A 185 72.17 65.05 -67.36
CA GLY A 185 71.39 66.13 -67.99
C GLY A 185 69.88 65.86 -68.13
N HIS A 186 69.35 64.81 -67.49
CA HIS A 186 67.91 64.60 -67.37
C HIS A 186 67.48 64.43 -65.92
N ASP A 187 66.51 65.24 -65.51
CA ASP A 187 65.85 65.08 -64.22
C ASP A 187 64.89 63.90 -64.26
N ALA A 188 64.69 63.26 -63.10
CA ALA A 188 63.71 62.20 -62.91
C ALA A 188 62.81 62.53 -61.73
N ASP A 189 61.50 62.54 -61.95
CA ASP A 189 60.46 62.62 -60.92
C ASP A 189 59.80 61.25 -60.72
N ALA A 190 59.41 60.94 -59.49
CA ALA A 190 58.49 59.85 -59.19
C ALA A 190 57.47 60.32 -58.18
N GLN A 191 56.20 60.04 -58.45
CA GLN A 191 55.06 60.45 -57.65
C GLN A 191 54.21 59.23 -57.30
N ILE A 192 53.72 59.16 -56.06
CA ILE A 192 52.69 58.19 -55.65
C ILE A 192 51.69 58.79 -54.67
N GLN A 193 50.41 58.49 -54.88
CA GLN A 193 49.29 58.89 -54.05
C GLN A 193 48.25 57.78 -53.99
N VAL A 194 47.64 57.55 -52.83
CA VAL A 194 46.56 56.57 -52.62
C VAL A 194 45.31 57.32 -52.16
N TYR A 195 44.17 57.07 -52.83
CA TYR A 195 42.92 57.80 -52.61
C TYR A 195 41.90 57.04 -51.78
N ASN A 196 41.83 55.72 -51.96
CA ASN A 196 40.86 54.86 -51.28
C ASN A 196 41.46 53.48 -51.03
N ALA A 197 41.01 52.86 -49.93
CA ALA A 197 41.15 51.43 -49.68
C ALA A 197 39.77 50.81 -49.42
N THR A 198 39.46 49.73 -50.14
CA THR A 198 38.34 48.84 -49.85
C THR A 198 38.88 47.58 -49.21
N ILE A 199 38.49 47.30 -47.97
CA ILE A 199 38.77 46.02 -47.31
C ILE A 199 37.56 45.11 -47.56
N ASN A 200 37.77 44.05 -48.32
CA ASN A 200 36.73 43.13 -48.73
C ASN A 200 36.56 42.03 -47.67
N SER A 201 35.31 41.82 -47.27
CA SER A 201 34.93 40.74 -46.39
C SER A 201 34.72 39.42 -47.13
N SER A 202 35.10 38.32 -46.50
CA SER A 202 34.75 36.94 -46.89
C SER A 202 33.37 36.51 -46.40
N PHE A 203 32.75 37.28 -45.50
CA PHE A 203 31.48 36.92 -44.88
C PHE A 203 30.33 36.98 -45.88
N SER A 204 29.84 35.81 -46.29
CA SER A 204 28.62 35.67 -47.07
C SER A 204 27.44 35.34 -46.15
N LEU A 205 26.49 36.28 -46.10
CA LEU A 205 25.26 36.15 -45.33
C LEU A 205 24.45 34.90 -45.72
N ASP A 206 24.39 34.59 -47.02
CA ASP A 206 23.71 33.39 -47.53
C ASP A 206 24.45 32.11 -47.17
N ASN A 207 25.79 32.10 -47.22
CA ASN A 207 26.58 30.94 -46.78
C ASN A 207 26.39 30.68 -45.27
N PHE A 208 26.35 31.74 -44.46
CA PHE A 208 26.10 31.63 -43.02
C PHE A 208 24.68 31.10 -42.74
N LYS A 209 23.66 31.66 -43.41
CA LYS A 209 22.27 31.15 -43.35
C LYS A 209 22.17 29.68 -43.77
N ASN A 210 22.84 29.28 -44.84
CA ASN A 210 22.85 27.91 -45.34
C ASN A 210 23.59 26.94 -44.38
N LYS A 211 24.64 27.42 -43.70
CA LYS A 211 25.33 26.66 -42.63
C LYS A 211 24.38 26.34 -41.48
N ILE A 212 23.60 27.33 -41.02
CA ILE A 212 22.57 27.18 -39.99
C ILE A 212 21.45 26.26 -40.46
N ALA A 213 20.92 26.48 -41.67
CA ALA A 213 19.86 25.65 -42.25
C ALA A 213 20.27 24.17 -42.32
N LYS A 214 21.51 23.89 -42.74
CA LYS A 214 22.05 22.52 -42.79
C LYS A 214 22.12 21.89 -41.41
N ALA A 215 22.63 22.60 -40.40
CA ALA A 215 22.72 22.10 -39.04
C ALA A 215 21.35 21.80 -38.41
N LEU A 216 20.38 22.70 -38.59
CA LEU A 216 19.02 22.55 -38.07
C LEU A 216 18.12 21.62 -38.92
N SER A 217 18.59 21.14 -40.08
CA SER A 217 17.82 20.18 -40.89
C SER A 217 17.85 18.74 -40.34
N ALA A 218 18.80 18.43 -39.44
CA ALA A 218 18.92 17.12 -38.82
C ALA A 218 17.91 16.93 -37.69
N GLN A 219 17.37 15.71 -37.54
CA GLN A 219 16.46 15.39 -36.44
C GLN A 219 17.23 15.35 -35.11
N ILE A 220 16.69 16.01 -34.09
CA ILE A 220 17.20 15.97 -32.71
C ILE A 220 16.38 14.97 -31.90
N THR A 221 17.05 14.11 -31.14
CA THR A 221 16.40 13.28 -30.11
C THR A 221 16.52 13.94 -28.74
N LEU A 222 15.39 14.04 -28.06
CA LEU A 222 15.24 14.54 -26.70
C LEU A 222 14.89 13.39 -25.77
N ASP A 223 15.35 13.46 -24.53
CA ASP A 223 15.09 12.44 -23.53
C ASP A 223 14.24 13.09 -22.44
N SER A 224 13.05 12.53 -22.16
CA SER A 224 12.10 13.09 -21.20
C SER A 224 11.70 12.10 -20.12
N ASP A 225 11.76 12.57 -18.87
CA ASP A 225 11.21 11.91 -17.68
C ASP A 225 9.73 12.27 -17.44
N PHE A 226 9.17 13.20 -18.23
CA PHE A 226 7.90 13.87 -17.97
C PHE A 226 6.79 13.46 -18.93
N SER A 227 6.99 13.62 -20.24
CA SER A 227 5.98 13.35 -21.26
C SER A 227 6.56 13.33 -22.69
N GLY A 228 5.81 12.76 -23.63
CA GLY A 228 6.14 12.74 -25.06
C GLY A 228 5.67 13.99 -25.83
N SER A 229 5.46 15.09 -25.11
CA SER A 229 4.94 16.36 -25.61
C SER A 229 6.05 17.41 -25.69
N LEU A 230 6.15 18.08 -26.84
CA LEU A 230 7.04 19.23 -27.05
C LEU A 230 6.48 20.53 -26.48
N GLU A 231 5.25 20.50 -25.96
CA GLU A 231 4.55 21.64 -25.37
C GLU A 231 4.52 21.56 -23.82
N ASP A 232 5.09 20.49 -23.24
CA ASP A 232 5.29 20.32 -21.80
C ASP A 232 6.44 21.21 -21.30
N ALA A 233 6.11 22.19 -20.47
CA ALA A 233 7.05 23.16 -19.91
C ALA A 233 8.24 22.53 -19.15
N ASN A 234 8.13 21.28 -18.69
CA ASN A 234 9.22 20.58 -18.02
C ASN A 234 10.30 20.07 -19.00
N ASN A 235 9.97 19.90 -20.29
CA ASN A 235 10.92 19.49 -21.32
C ASN A 235 11.74 20.69 -21.84
N ILE A 236 11.09 21.85 -22.04
CA ILE A 236 11.63 23.07 -22.69
C ILE A 236 13.05 23.49 -22.26
N PRO A 237 13.46 23.44 -20.96
CA PRO A 237 14.82 23.85 -20.57
C PRO A 237 15.92 22.97 -21.18
N ASN A 238 15.71 21.65 -21.22
CA ASN A 238 16.67 20.71 -21.81
C ASN A 238 16.70 20.79 -23.34
N GLU A 239 15.56 21.13 -23.95
CA GLU A 239 15.40 21.32 -25.39
C GLU A 239 16.15 22.56 -25.89
N THR A 240 15.97 23.68 -25.17
CA THR A 240 16.64 24.96 -25.42
C THR A 240 18.16 24.79 -25.41
N ASN A 241 18.69 24.06 -24.43
CA ASN A 241 20.13 23.78 -24.31
C ASN A 241 20.69 22.93 -25.47
N LYS A 242 19.95 21.91 -25.94
CA LYS A 242 20.37 21.08 -27.09
C LYS A 242 20.40 21.90 -28.40
N LEU A 243 19.41 22.77 -28.62
CA LEU A 243 19.38 23.69 -29.78
C LEU A 243 20.49 24.76 -29.71
N ASP A 244 20.68 25.37 -28.55
CA ASP A 244 21.77 26.33 -28.31
C ASP A 244 23.13 25.69 -28.55
N ALA A 245 23.38 24.45 -28.11
CA ALA A 245 24.63 23.74 -28.35
C ALA A 245 24.88 23.44 -29.84
N ILE A 246 23.85 23.06 -30.60
CA ILE A 246 23.97 22.86 -32.05
C ILE A 246 24.31 24.17 -32.75
N LEU A 247 23.64 25.26 -32.40
CA LEU A 247 23.89 26.58 -32.99
C LEU A 247 25.23 27.16 -32.56
N GLN A 248 25.67 26.95 -31.32
CA GLN A 248 26.99 27.32 -30.85
C GLN A 248 28.10 26.56 -31.58
N ASN A 249 27.96 25.25 -31.78
CA ASN A 249 28.90 24.46 -32.58
C ASN A 249 28.88 24.87 -34.07
N THR A 250 27.73 25.29 -34.60
CA THR A 250 27.56 25.66 -36.01
C THR A 250 28.10 27.05 -36.31
N MET A 251 27.77 28.04 -35.48
CA MET A 251 28.22 29.44 -35.63
C MET A 251 29.64 29.64 -35.08
N GLY A 252 30.08 28.81 -34.14
CA GLY A 252 31.36 28.97 -33.45
C GLY A 252 31.36 30.25 -32.62
N TYR A 253 32.43 31.03 -32.74
CA TYR A 253 32.58 32.30 -32.03
C TYR A 253 31.53 33.37 -32.42
N GLU A 254 30.87 33.23 -33.58
CA GLU A 254 29.76 34.11 -33.99
C GLU A 254 28.49 33.90 -33.17
N TYR A 255 28.33 32.78 -32.48
CA TYR A 255 27.10 32.47 -31.75
C TYR A 255 26.70 33.59 -30.79
N ASN A 256 27.64 34.15 -30.04
CA ASN A 256 27.36 35.24 -29.09
C ASN A 256 26.96 36.55 -29.80
N ASN A 257 27.54 36.84 -30.96
CA ASN A 257 27.18 38.02 -31.77
C ASN A 257 25.76 37.88 -32.35
N TRP A 258 25.37 36.66 -32.72
CA TRP A 258 24.09 36.35 -33.35
C TRP A 258 22.95 36.03 -32.37
N LYS A 259 23.26 35.60 -31.14
CA LYS A 259 22.27 35.22 -30.11
C LYS A 259 21.27 36.34 -29.80
N GLY A 260 21.69 37.60 -29.85
CA GLY A 260 20.81 38.75 -29.63
C GLY A 260 19.71 38.95 -30.69
N PHE A 261 19.84 38.32 -31.87
CA PHE A 261 18.85 38.36 -32.94
C PHE A 261 17.95 37.12 -32.97
N MET A 262 18.23 36.12 -32.13
CA MET A 262 17.42 34.91 -32.02
C MET A 262 16.21 35.18 -31.12
N GLN A 263 15.02 34.79 -31.60
CA GLN A 263 13.82 34.74 -30.78
C GLN A 263 13.80 33.45 -29.95
N GLN A 264 12.96 33.40 -28.92
CA GLN A 264 12.70 32.15 -28.19
C GLN A 264 12.22 31.06 -29.16
N TYR A 265 12.68 29.83 -28.94
CA TYR A 265 12.27 28.68 -29.74
C TYR A 265 10.77 28.41 -29.57
N ALA A 266 10.07 28.20 -30.69
CA ALA A 266 8.66 27.82 -30.67
C ALA A 266 8.51 26.34 -31.03
N PHE A 267 8.04 25.55 -30.08
CA PHE A 267 7.83 24.11 -30.21
C PHE A 267 6.40 23.81 -30.66
N SER A 268 6.19 22.70 -31.39
CA SER A 268 4.86 22.23 -31.76
C SER A 268 4.78 20.71 -31.78
N ASP A 269 3.80 20.17 -31.06
CA ASP A 269 3.51 18.74 -31.07
C ASP A 269 2.87 18.27 -32.38
N GLN A 270 2.09 19.13 -33.04
CA GLN A 270 1.38 18.80 -34.28
C GLN A 270 2.36 18.54 -35.44
N THR A 271 3.41 19.35 -35.56
CA THR A 271 4.42 19.19 -36.62
C THR A 271 5.66 18.43 -36.17
N LYS A 272 5.83 18.18 -34.87
CA LYS A 272 7.03 17.59 -34.25
C LYS A 272 8.31 18.34 -34.63
N THR A 273 8.27 19.66 -34.51
CA THR A 273 9.39 20.55 -34.84
C THR A 273 9.62 21.64 -33.79
N ALA A 274 10.87 22.02 -33.59
CA ALA A 274 11.25 23.28 -32.96
C ALA A 274 11.54 24.34 -34.04
N THR A 275 10.96 25.52 -33.89
CA THR A 275 11.13 26.65 -34.80
C THR A 275 12.14 27.63 -34.24
N THR A 276 13.27 27.79 -34.92
CA THR A 276 14.26 28.83 -34.63
C THR A 276 14.02 30.03 -35.55
N THR A 277 13.75 31.20 -34.98
CA THR A 277 13.60 32.44 -35.75
C THR A 277 14.73 33.41 -35.43
N ILE A 278 15.45 33.86 -36.46
CA ILE A 278 16.49 34.90 -36.36
C ILE A 278 15.98 36.15 -37.10
N LYS A 279 15.93 37.30 -36.40
CA LYS A 279 15.31 38.53 -36.89
C LYS A 279 16.24 39.73 -36.69
N PHE A 280 16.65 40.35 -37.79
CA PHE A 280 17.58 41.48 -37.79
C PHE A 280 17.27 42.48 -38.91
N ILE A 281 17.93 43.64 -38.90
CA ILE A 281 17.91 44.60 -40.01
C ILE A 281 19.27 44.51 -40.69
N TYR A 282 19.31 44.13 -41.97
CA TYR A 282 20.58 43.99 -42.67
C TYR A 282 21.17 45.39 -42.96
N PRO A 283 22.43 45.70 -42.57
CA PRO A 283 22.86 47.10 -42.58
C PRO A 283 23.16 47.65 -43.98
N LEU A 284 23.28 46.80 -45.00
CA LEU A 284 23.58 47.22 -46.38
C LEU A 284 22.35 47.81 -47.09
N ASP A 285 21.20 47.11 -47.06
CA ASP A 285 19.97 47.51 -47.74
C ASP A 285 18.88 48.07 -46.80
N LYS A 286 19.16 48.06 -45.49
CA LYS A 286 18.25 48.47 -44.39
C LYS A 286 16.94 47.68 -44.32
N LYS A 287 16.84 46.51 -44.97
CA LYS A 287 15.64 45.68 -44.92
C LYS A 287 15.65 44.77 -43.70
N GLN A 288 14.45 44.51 -43.17
CA GLN A 288 14.26 43.51 -42.14
C GLN A 288 14.39 42.10 -42.75
N GLN A 289 15.30 41.31 -42.20
CA GLN A 289 15.48 39.90 -42.52
C GLN A 289 14.81 39.08 -41.41
N VAL A 290 14.06 38.05 -41.83
CA VAL A 290 13.49 37.03 -40.94
C VAL A 290 13.91 35.68 -41.50
N TRP A 291 14.70 34.94 -40.74
CA TRP A 291 15.07 33.57 -41.06
C TRP A 291 14.33 32.65 -40.11
N THR A 292 13.67 31.65 -40.67
CA THR A 292 12.91 30.65 -39.90
C THR A 292 13.41 29.29 -40.31
N PHE A 293 13.83 28.50 -39.33
CA PHE A 293 14.34 27.14 -39.50
C PHE A 293 13.44 26.19 -38.70
N GLN A 294 12.93 25.15 -39.35
CA GLN A 294 12.16 24.09 -38.70
C GLN A 294 13.07 22.90 -38.45
N THR A 295 13.36 22.63 -37.18
CA THR A 295 14.20 21.53 -36.73
C THR A 295 13.31 20.34 -36.38
N PRO A 296 13.43 19.17 -37.03
CA PRO A 296 12.65 17.99 -36.67
C PRO A 296 13.04 17.48 -35.29
N ILE A 297 12.08 17.16 -34.43
CA ILE A 297 12.33 16.73 -33.05
C ILE A 297 11.63 15.39 -32.79
N SER A 298 12.34 14.47 -32.12
CA SER A 298 11.80 13.23 -31.57
C SER A 298 11.97 13.21 -30.06
N ILE A 299 10.93 12.85 -29.31
CA ILE A 299 11.05 12.62 -27.85
C ILE A 299 11.13 11.12 -27.59
N SER A 300 12.23 10.71 -26.96
CA SER A 300 12.43 9.44 -26.29
C SER A 300 11.98 9.56 -24.83
N LEU A 301 11.20 8.59 -24.35
CA LEU A 301 10.72 8.55 -22.97
C LEU A 301 11.66 7.69 -22.13
N THR A 302 12.30 8.26 -21.13
CA THR A 302 13.35 7.57 -20.34
C THR A 302 12.80 6.41 -19.48
N PRO A 303 13.67 5.55 -18.93
CA PRO A 303 13.28 4.61 -17.88
C PRO A 303 12.56 5.28 -16.69
N ALA A 304 13.02 6.47 -16.27
CA ALA A 304 12.43 7.22 -15.15
C ALA A 304 10.97 7.65 -15.42
N TYR A 305 10.65 8.07 -16.65
CA TYR A 305 9.25 8.28 -17.06
C TYR A 305 8.42 7.01 -16.85
N TRP A 306 8.91 5.87 -17.35
CA TRP A 306 8.17 4.60 -17.28
C TRP A 306 8.05 4.07 -15.86
N GLU A 307 9.05 4.24 -15.00
CA GLU A 307 8.97 3.94 -13.56
C GLU A 307 7.86 4.73 -12.87
N LYS A 308 7.80 6.05 -13.09
CA LYS A 308 6.74 6.92 -12.58
C LYS A 308 5.36 6.51 -13.11
N GLN A 309 5.27 6.17 -14.39
CA GLN A 309 4.03 5.67 -15.01
C GLN A 309 3.59 4.31 -14.47
N MET A 310 4.51 3.41 -14.13
CA MET A 310 4.20 2.13 -13.49
C MET A 310 3.74 2.33 -12.04
N ALA A 311 4.47 3.15 -11.27
CA ALA A 311 4.12 3.50 -9.89
C ALA A 311 2.70 4.09 -9.78
N ASN A 312 2.32 5.00 -10.68
CA ASN A 312 0.99 5.62 -10.71
C ASN A 312 -0.16 4.67 -11.08
N ARG A 313 0.13 3.46 -11.56
CA ARG A 313 -0.86 2.43 -11.92
C ARG A 313 -0.88 1.24 -10.95
N LEU A 314 -0.05 1.28 -9.91
CA LEU A 314 -0.04 0.29 -8.85
C LEU A 314 -0.95 0.74 -7.71
N ASN A 315 -2.13 0.15 -7.65
CA ASN A 315 -3.15 0.46 -6.65
C ASN A 315 -3.05 -0.52 -5.47
N PHE A 316 -3.23 0.02 -4.26
CA PHE A 316 -3.27 -0.73 -3.01
C PHE A 316 -4.64 -0.55 -2.36
N PHE A 317 -5.33 -1.66 -2.11
CA PHE A 317 -6.63 -1.72 -1.45
C PHE A 317 -6.46 -2.41 -0.09
N PRO A 318 -6.04 -1.66 0.96
CA PRO A 318 -5.91 -2.22 2.30
C PRO A 318 -7.26 -2.76 2.81
N GLY A 319 -7.20 -3.68 3.76
CA GLY A 319 -8.34 -3.98 4.61
C GLY A 319 -8.65 -2.82 5.56
N LYS A 320 -9.69 -3.00 6.36
CA LYS A 320 -10.01 -2.11 7.48
C LYS A 320 -9.33 -2.56 8.77
N VAL A 321 -9.11 -1.62 9.68
CA VAL A 321 -8.70 -1.82 11.09
C VAL A 321 -9.67 -1.07 12.01
N VAL A 322 -9.72 -1.41 13.29
CA VAL A 322 -10.59 -0.73 14.27
C VAL A 322 -10.11 0.72 14.50
N ASP A 323 -11.06 1.67 14.58
CA ASP A 323 -10.78 3.05 14.99
C ASP A 323 -10.33 3.03 16.47
N PRO A 324 -9.11 3.51 16.82
CA PRO A 324 -8.64 3.55 18.20
C PRO A 324 -9.54 4.30 19.19
N ASN A 325 -10.49 5.10 18.69
CA ASN A 325 -11.41 5.93 19.48
C ASN A 325 -12.87 5.43 19.46
N ASP A 326 -13.22 4.45 18.62
CA ASP A 326 -14.57 3.89 18.56
C ASP A 326 -14.56 2.41 18.11
N PRO A 327 -14.71 1.43 19.02
CA PRO A 327 -14.65 0.00 18.68
C PRO A 327 -15.71 -0.44 17.67
N THR A 328 -16.78 0.35 17.50
CA THR A 328 -17.87 0.04 16.56
C THR A 328 -17.64 0.62 15.16
N LYS A 329 -16.45 1.16 14.88
CA LYS A 329 -16.06 1.69 13.57
C LYS A 329 -14.78 1.04 13.08
N LEU A 330 -14.75 0.72 11.80
CA LEU A 330 -13.53 0.31 11.10
C LEU A 330 -13.13 1.38 10.08
N ILE A 331 -11.84 1.72 10.04
CA ILE A 331 -11.22 2.72 9.17
C ILE A 331 -10.24 2.04 8.20
N ASP A 332 -9.88 2.71 7.10
CA ASP A 332 -8.88 2.21 6.15
C ASP A 332 -7.49 2.18 6.81
N ASP A 333 -6.81 1.03 6.73
CA ASP A 333 -5.44 0.88 7.20
C ASP A 333 -4.49 1.72 6.33
N THR A 334 -4.03 2.83 6.91
CA THR A 334 -3.16 3.79 6.24
C THR A 334 -1.71 3.43 6.53
N PRO A 335 -0.88 3.18 5.49
CA PRO A 335 0.43 2.58 5.72
C PRO A 335 1.41 3.54 6.37
N THR A 336 2.24 3.02 7.28
CA THR A 336 3.48 3.70 7.65
C THR A 336 4.45 3.65 6.46
N ILE A 337 4.92 4.82 6.02
CA ILE A 337 5.80 4.95 4.85
C ILE A 337 7.25 5.17 5.31
N ILE A 338 8.13 4.24 4.95
CA ILE A 338 9.58 4.44 5.02
C ILE A 338 10.06 4.83 3.62
N SER A 339 10.60 6.04 3.50
CA SER A 339 11.12 6.59 2.25
C SER A 339 12.23 5.72 1.64
N ALA A 340 12.33 5.76 0.31
CA ALA A 340 13.41 5.09 -0.41
C ALA A 340 14.78 5.69 -0.05
N THR A 341 15.82 4.87 -0.16
CA THR A 341 17.24 5.25 -0.05
C THR A 341 18.01 4.56 -1.18
N ASP A 342 19.23 5.01 -1.46
CA ASP A 342 20.09 4.42 -2.51
C ASP A 342 20.28 2.89 -2.42
N LYS A 343 20.02 2.30 -1.23
CA LYS A 343 20.14 0.87 -0.95
C LYS A 343 18.81 0.14 -0.75
N ASN A 344 17.67 0.83 -0.58
CA ASN A 344 16.38 0.21 -0.29
C ASN A 344 15.22 0.90 -1.00
N PRO A 345 14.30 0.15 -1.65
CA PRO A 345 13.08 0.73 -2.20
C PRO A 345 12.17 1.29 -1.11
N LYS A 346 11.23 2.16 -1.51
CA LYS A 346 10.14 2.64 -0.65
C LYS A 346 9.47 1.44 0.03
N THR A 347 9.30 1.51 1.34
CA THR A 347 8.63 0.46 2.11
C THR A 347 7.30 0.98 2.66
N LEU A 348 6.24 0.20 2.44
CA LEU A 348 4.89 0.44 2.97
C LEU A 348 4.61 -0.63 4.04
N ILE A 349 4.27 -0.22 5.25
CA ILE A 349 3.92 -1.13 6.35
C ILE A 349 2.42 -0.97 6.63
N TYR A 350 1.70 -2.07 6.56
CA TYR A 350 0.26 -2.18 6.80
C TYR A 350 0.01 -3.20 7.92
N HIS A 351 -1.11 -3.10 8.63
CA HIS A 351 -1.48 -3.89 9.81
C HIS A 351 -2.61 -4.89 9.51
N THR A 352 -3.05 -4.98 8.25
CA THR A 352 -4.05 -5.97 7.79
C THR A 352 -3.80 -6.39 6.33
N THR A 353 -4.56 -7.37 5.85
CA THR A 353 -4.48 -7.92 4.50
C THR A 353 -4.76 -6.87 3.41
N ILE A 354 -3.95 -6.82 2.36
CA ILE A 354 -4.06 -5.87 1.23
C ILE A 354 -4.37 -6.61 -0.06
N SER A 355 -5.29 -6.09 -0.88
CA SER A 355 -5.36 -6.46 -2.30
C SER A 355 -4.58 -5.45 -3.15
N THR A 356 -3.72 -5.95 -4.02
CA THR A 356 -2.91 -5.15 -4.96
C THR A 356 -3.40 -5.32 -6.38
N GLU A 357 -3.28 -4.25 -7.17
CA GLU A 357 -3.72 -4.20 -8.55
C GLU A 357 -2.74 -3.40 -9.39
N PHE A 358 -2.39 -3.91 -10.57
CA PHE A 358 -1.56 -3.19 -11.55
C PHE A 358 -2.13 -3.34 -12.97
N ASP A 359 -2.54 -2.21 -13.56
CA ASP A 359 -3.01 -2.13 -14.93
C ASP A 359 -1.82 -1.99 -15.90
N ALA A 360 -1.38 -3.10 -16.50
CA ALA A 360 -0.22 -3.12 -17.40
C ALA A 360 -0.53 -2.57 -18.81
N LYS A 361 0.44 -1.89 -19.43
CA LYS A 361 0.30 -1.36 -20.78
C LYS A 361 0.61 -2.40 -21.86
N LEU A 362 -0.09 -2.26 -22.98
CA LEU A 362 0.17 -2.95 -24.25
C LEU A 362 1.10 -2.11 -25.14
N ASP A 363 1.77 -2.74 -26.11
CA ASP A 363 2.39 -2.06 -27.25
C ASP A 363 1.37 -1.68 -28.33
N ALA A 364 1.84 -1.03 -29.39
CA ALA A 364 1.04 -0.66 -30.57
C ALA A 364 0.47 -1.86 -31.35
N ASN A 365 0.87 -3.10 -31.02
CA ASN A 365 0.38 -4.35 -31.62
C ASN A 365 -0.54 -5.14 -30.66
N ASN A 366 -1.01 -4.51 -29.58
CA ASN A 366 -1.79 -5.13 -28.50
C ASN A 366 -1.09 -6.30 -27.78
N LYS A 367 0.25 -6.27 -27.67
CA LYS A 367 1.04 -7.24 -26.90
C LYS A 367 1.41 -6.68 -25.52
N PRO A 368 1.37 -7.49 -24.44
CA PRO A 368 1.79 -7.05 -23.12
C PRO A 368 3.30 -6.77 -23.10
N VAL A 369 3.68 -5.56 -22.68
CA VAL A 369 5.09 -5.13 -22.55
C VAL A 369 5.52 -4.93 -21.11
N GLU A 370 4.60 -5.03 -20.16
CA GLU A 370 4.82 -4.86 -18.73
C GLU A 370 4.35 -6.11 -17.98
N LEU A 371 5.01 -6.43 -16.87
CA LEU A 371 4.64 -7.52 -15.98
C LEU A 371 4.88 -7.17 -14.52
N MET A 372 4.16 -7.86 -13.63
CA MET A 372 4.34 -7.77 -12.18
C MET A 372 4.90 -9.10 -11.64
N THR A 373 5.94 -9.01 -10.82
CA THR A 373 6.38 -10.10 -9.94
C THR A 373 6.30 -9.67 -8.48
N VAL A 374 6.08 -10.64 -7.60
CA VAL A 374 6.21 -10.45 -6.15
C VAL A 374 7.12 -11.53 -5.59
N ASN A 375 8.14 -11.11 -4.84
CA ASN A 375 9.21 -11.98 -4.35
C ASN A 375 9.84 -12.85 -5.46
N GLY A 376 9.95 -12.30 -6.67
CA GLY A 376 10.48 -12.97 -7.86
C GLY A 376 9.50 -13.91 -8.59
N GLN A 377 8.34 -14.22 -8.01
CA GLN A 377 7.31 -15.05 -8.63
C GLN A 377 6.35 -14.21 -9.49
N ALA A 378 5.90 -14.75 -10.63
CA ALA A 378 4.98 -14.07 -11.53
C ALA A 378 3.55 -14.03 -10.95
N VAL A 379 2.92 -12.87 -11.03
CA VAL A 379 1.55 -12.66 -10.54
C VAL A 379 0.52 -13.08 -11.61
N PRO A 380 -0.62 -13.70 -11.25
CA PRO A 380 -1.72 -13.95 -12.17
C PRO A 380 -2.23 -12.67 -12.84
N VAL A 381 -2.63 -12.78 -14.12
CA VAL A 381 -3.08 -11.66 -14.93
C VAL A 381 -4.29 -12.04 -15.76
N LEU A 382 -5.27 -11.14 -15.82
CA LEU A 382 -6.44 -11.22 -16.70
C LEU A 382 -6.66 -9.82 -17.30
N ASP A 383 -6.91 -9.74 -18.61
CA ASP A 383 -7.13 -8.48 -19.33
C ASP A 383 -6.06 -7.40 -19.09
N ASN A 384 -4.80 -7.84 -18.91
CA ASN A 384 -3.60 -7.03 -18.56
C ASN A 384 -3.62 -6.39 -17.17
N LYS A 385 -4.60 -6.75 -16.34
CA LYS A 385 -4.72 -6.35 -14.95
C LYS A 385 -4.18 -7.47 -14.06
N PHE A 386 -3.07 -7.19 -13.39
CA PHE A 386 -2.46 -8.08 -12.40
C PHE A 386 -3.15 -7.85 -11.06
N THR A 387 -3.55 -8.91 -10.37
CA THR A 387 -4.16 -8.81 -9.03
C THR A 387 -3.55 -9.83 -8.07
N MET A 388 -3.26 -9.39 -6.84
CA MET A 388 -2.75 -10.29 -5.79
C MET A 388 -3.11 -9.81 -4.39
N THR A 389 -3.52 -10.73 -3.53
CA THR A 389 -3.72 -10.46 -2.10
C THR A 389 -2.43 -10.74 -1.32
N LEU A 390 -2.05 -9.83 -0.42
CA LEU A 390 -0.90 -9.90 0.47
C LEU A 390 -1.39 -10.10 1.91
N THR A 391 -0.91 -11.13 2.59
CA THR A 391 -1.32 -11.52 3.95
C THR A 391 -0.12 -11.58 4.90
N ASP A 392 -0.34 -11.67 6.20
CA ASP A 392 0.77 -11.90 7.14
C ASP A 392 1.07 -13.41 7.20
N GLY A 393 2.06 -13.87 6.42
CA GLY A 393 2.41 -15.30 6.37
C GLY A 393 2.75 -15.92 7.73
N ARG A 394 3.16 -15.11 8.73
CA ARG A 394 3.58 -15.58 10.07
C ARG A 394 2.42 -16.10 10.92
N THR A 395 1.17 -15.78 10.56
CA THR A 395 -0.02 -16.33 11.23
C THR A 395 -0.24 -17.81 10.88
N VAL A 396 0.21 -18.24 9.69
CA VAL A 396 -0.05 -19.57 9.12
C VAL A 396 0.70 -20.66 9.88
N ILE A 397 -0.03 -21.44 10.67
CA ILE A 397 0.43 -22.74 11.16
C ILE A 397 0.36 -23.72 9.98
N PRO A 398 1.46 -24.42 9.62
CA PRO A 398 1.40 -25.47 8.61
C PRO A 398 0.42 -26.57 9.06
N PRO A 399 -0.41 -27.13 8.15
CA PRO A 399 -1.19 -28.32 8.48
C PRO A 399 -0.28 -29.43 9.00
N SER A 400 -0.83 -30.29 9.86
CA SER A 400 -0.06 -31.13 10.81
C SER A 400 0.75 -32.30 10.20
N GLU A 401 1.12 -32.21 8.93
CA GLU A 401 2.09 -33.10 8.30
C GLU A 401 3.52 -32.89 8.84
N PRO A 402 4.32 -33.97 9.00
CA PRO A 402 5.69 -33.86 9.45
C PRO A 402 6.54 -33.14 8.40
N LYS A 403 7.03 -31.93 8.78
CA LYS A 403 7.86 -31.05 7.94
C LYS A 403 8.88 -31.83 7.10
N SER A 404 8.66 -31.85 5.78
CA SER A 404 9.75 -32.03 4.84
C SER A 404 10.80 -30.94 5.10
N LYS A 405 12.08 -31.33 5.21
CA LYS A 405 13.19 -30.38 5.42
C LYS A 405 13.21 -29.40 4.24
N GLY A 406 12.84 -28.15 4.46
CA GLY A 406 12.85 -27.11 3.42
C GLY A 406 11.61 -26.21 3.31
N ALA A 407 10.67 -26.24 4.26
CA ALA A 407 9.63 -25.21 4.32
C ALA A 407 10.26 -23.81 4.56
N GLU A 408 10.24 -22.98 3.53
CA GLU A 408 10.66 -21.57 3.53
C GLU A 408 10.02 -20.79 4.71
N PRO A 409 10.69 -19.73 5.22
CA PRO A 409 10.11 -18.92 6.29
C PRO A 409 8.81 -18.27 5.82
N THR A 410 7.81 -18.32 6.70
CA THR A 410 6.54 -17.61 6.63
C THR A 410 6.76 -16.09 6.54
N SER A 411 6.99 -15.59 5.33
CA SER A 411 7.29 -14.17 5.09
C SER A 411 6.04 -13.32 5.21
N ASN A 412 6.17 -12.17 5.86
CA ASN A 412 5.21 -11.08 5.83
C ASN A 412 5.71 -9.89 4.97
N VAL A 413 6.81 -10.09 4.25
CA VAL A 413 7.48 -9.09 3.39
C VAL A 413 7.33 -9.48 1.92
N TYR A 414 6.90 -8.51 1.12
CA TYR A 414 6.61 -8.63 -0.30
C TYR A 414 7.39 -7.58 -1.08
N ASN A 415 8.35 -8.02 -1.89
CA ASN A 415 9.04 -7.15 -2.83
C ASN A 415 8.29 -7.21 -4.16
N ILE A 416 7.55 -6.14 -4.48
CA ILE A 416 6.82 -6.00 -5.74
C ILE A 416 7.75 -5.35 -6.76
N SER A 417 7.91 -6.00 -7.91
CA SER A 417 8.67 -5.47 -9.05
C SER A 417 7.78 -5.38 -10.28
N LEU A 418 7.66 -4.18 -10.83
CA LEU A 418 6.99 -3.91 -12.10
C LEU A 418 8.07 -3.73 -13.17
N ILE A 419 8.04 -4.58 -14.20
CA ILE A 419 9.11 -4.69 -15.20
C ILE A 419 8.54 -4.41 -16.59
N ARG A 420 9.09 -3.40 -17.26
CA ARG A 420 8.83 -3.07 -18.67
C ARG A 420 9.91 -3.72 -19.56
N LYS A 421 9.47 -4.56 -20.50
CA LYS A 421 10.34 -5.32 -21.43
C LYS A 421 10.55 -4.67 -22.79
N SER A 422 9.71 -3.70 -23.16
CA SER A 422 9.90 -2.89 -24.38
C SER A 422 10.95 -1.81 -24.16
N ASP A 423 11.67 -1.44 -25.21
CA ASP A 423 12.63 -0.34 -25.20
C ASP A 423 11.95 1.04 -24.97
N PRO A 424 12.49 1.91 -24.09
CA PRO A 424 13.51 1.60 -23.08
C PRO A 424 12.93 0.80 -21.92
N GLY A 425 13.70 -0.22 -21.53
CA GLY A 425 13.39 -1.06 -20.38
C GLY A 425 13.42 -0.25 -19.08
N ALA A 426 12.52 -0.57 -18.16
CA ALA A 426 12.34 0.15 -16.91
C ALA A 426 11.88 -0.81 -15.80
N GLN A 427 12.24 -0.53 -14.56
CA GLN A 427 11.83 -1.36 -13.41
C GLN A 427 11.49 -0.51 -12.19
N TYR A 428 10.22 -0.55 -11.77
CA TYR A 428 9.80 0.05 -10.51
C TYR A 428 9.75 -1.02 -9.41
N ASN A 429 10.30 -0.72 -8.23
CA ASN A 429 10.33 -1.62 -7.08
C ASN A 429 9.71 -0.95 -5.85
N VAL A 430 8.82 -1.66 -5.15
CA VAL A 430 8.28 -1.25 -3.85
C VAL A 430 8.24 -2.44 -2.90
N LYS A 431 8.61 -2.22 -1.63
CA LYS A 431 8.48 -3.23 -0.58
C LYS A 431 7.19 -2.98 0.18
N VAL A 432 6.46 -4.05 0.46
CA VAL A 432 5.25 -4.05 1.29
C VAL A 432 5.45 -5.02 2.44
N VAL A 433 5.05 -4.62 3.64
CA VAL A 433 5.11 -5.43 4.86
C VAL A 433 3.72 -5.50 5.46
N ILE A 434 3.26 -6.70 5.80
CA ILE A 434 1.99 -6.93 6.50
C ILE A 434 2.33 -7.30 7.96
N ASP A 435 2.23 -6.35 8.89
CA ASP A 435 2.52 -6.56 10.31
C ASP A 435 1.20 -6.68 11.10
N ASN A 436 0.40 -7.70 10.77
CA ASN A 436 -0.90 -7.95 11.41
C ASN A 436 -0.75 -8.58 12.81
N LEU A 437 0.26 -9.45 12.96
CA LEU A 437 0.54 -10.19 14.19
C LEU A 437 0.84 -9.25 15.37
N VAL A 438 0.02 -9.36 16.42
CA VAL A 438 0.12 -8.54 17.63
C VAL A 438 1.48 -8.75 18.32
N PRO A 439 2.19 -7.68 18.76
CA PRO A 439 3.45 -7.80 19.48
C PRO A 439 3.34 -8.67 20.74
N THR A 440 4.24 -9.65 20.85
CA THR A 440 4.18 -10.67 21.88
C THR A 440 4.73 -10.17 23.22
N LEU A 441 3.87 -10.12 24.24
CA LEU A 441 4.28 -10.14 25.65
C LEU A 441 4.16 -11.57 26.18
N GLN A 442 5.29 -12.19 26.53
CA GLN A 442 5.34 -13.51 27.18
C GLN A 442 5.55 -13.37 28.67
N LEU A 443 4.50 -13.67 29.44
CA LEU A 443 4.54 -13.79 30.89
C LEU A 443 5.08 -15.19 31.25
N LYS A 444 6.39 -15.25 31.52
CA LYS A 444 7.12 -16.47 31.86
C LYS A 444 7.35 -16.53 33.36
N TRP A 445 7.20 -17.69 34.02
CA TRP A 445 7.69 -17.86 35.40
C TRP A 445 9.20 -17.55 35.43
N TYR A 446 9.59 -16.54 36.23
CA TYR A 446 10.93 -15.94 36.25
C TYR A 446 12.07 -16.97 36.30
N ALA A 447 11.96 -17.97 37.19
CA ALA A 447 12.97 -19.01 37.40
C ALA A 447 12.75 -20.28 36.56
N TRP A 448 11.89 -20.24 35.53
CA TRP A 448 11.61 -21.42 34.70
C TRP A 448 12.78 -21.77 33.78
N ASN A 449 13.43 -22.88 34.11
CA ASN A 449 14.53 -23.51 33.40
C ASN A 449 14.51 -25.04 33.64
N PRO A 450 13.52 -25.77 33.08
CA PRO A 450 13.35 -27.20 33.30
C PRO A 450 14.56 -28.04 32.86
N LYS A 451 15.39 -27.52 31.94
CA LYS A 451 16.65 -28.18 31.55
C LYS A 451 17.61 -28.40 32.73
N ASN A 452 17.60 -27.50 33.71
CA ASN A 452 18.51 -27.53 34.87
C ASN A 452 17.79 -27.81 36.20
N HIS A 453 16.46 -27.85 36.22
CA HIS A 453 15.63 -28.05 37.41
C HIS A 453 14.70 -29.25 37.22
N SER A 454 15.01 -30.36 37.89
CA SER A 454 14.34 -31.66 37.69
C SER A 454 12.87 -31.67 38.13
N ASP A 455 12.54 -30.89 39.16
CA ASP A 455 11.17 -30.62 39.63
C ASP A 455 10.33 -29.96 38.53
N GLN A 456 10.86 -28.91 37.88
CA GLN A 456 10.20 -28.24 36.76
C GLN A 456 10.09 -29.15 35.53
N ASN A 457 11.14 -29.91 35.20
CA ASN A 457 11.12 -30.87 34.10
C ASN A 457 10.05 -31.96 34.30
N THR A 458 9.84 -32.38 35.54
CA THR A 458 8.84 -33.39 35.91
C THR A 458 7.41 -32.91 35.64
N LEU A 459 7.15 -31.60 35.59
CA LEU A 459 5.81 -31.08 35.24
C LEU A 459 5.49 -31.22 33.75
N ILE A 460 6.50 -31.27 32.87
CA ILE A 460 6.35 -31.26 31.40
C ILE A 460 6.78 -32.56 30.71
N THR A 461 7.21 -33.58 31.48
CA THR A 461 7.65 -34.87 30.94
C THR A 461 6.51 -35.91 31.03
N PRO A 462 5.98 -36.46 29.92
CA PRO A 462 4.80 -37.34 29.96
C PRO A 462 4.99 -38.67 30.69
N THR A 463 6.20 -39.23 30.65
CA THR A 463 6.53 -40.55 31.21
C THR A 463 7.74 -40.49 32.13
N LEU A 464 7.71 -41.33 33.16
CA LEU A 464 8.86 -41.56 34.04
C LEU A 464 9.93 -42.40 33.32
N PRO A 465 11.19 -42.41 33.81
CA PRO A 465 12.27 -43.20 33.21
C PRO A 465 12.02 -44.72 33.13
N ASP A 466 11.06 -45.24 33.92
CA ASP A 466 10.63 -46.64 33.89
C ASP A 466 9.50 -46.93 32.89
N GLY A 467 9.12 -45.93 32.08
CA GLY A 467 8.08 -46.01 31.05
C GLY A 467 6.65 -45.83 31.56
N LYS A 468 6.42 -45.66 32.87
CA LYS A 468 5.07 -45.41 33.41
C LYS A 468 4.61 -43.96 33.15
N PRO A 469 3.29 -43.71 33.06
CA PRO A 469 2.76 -42.35 33.04
C PRO A 469 3.22 -41.56 34.27
N ASN A 470 3.65 -40.33 34.06
CA ASN A 470 4.09 -39.46 35.14
C ASN A 470 2.87 -38.76 35.78
N PRO A 471 2.54 -39.00 37.08
CA PRO A 471 1.36 -38.41 37.71
C PRO A 471 1.46 -36.88 37.89
N LYS A 472 2.68 -36.33 37.86
CA LYS A 472 2.94 -34.89 37.93
C LYS A 472 2.96 -34.20 36.55
N TYR A 473 2.84 -34.96 35.47
CA TYR A 473 2.75 -34.38 34.13
C TYR A 473 1.47 -33.56 33.99
N ASP A 474 1.60 -32.40 33.36
CA ASP A 474 0.52 -31.49 33.03
C ASP A 474 0.72 -30.99 31.59
N PRO A 475 -0.10 -31.46 30.62
CA PRO A 475 0.05 -31.08 29.21
C PRO A 475 -0.31 -29.62 28.93
N GLU A 476 -0.97 -28.92 29.86
CA GLU A 476 -1.36 -27.51 29.71
C GLU A 476 -0.24 -26.54 30.16
N ILE A 477 0.79 -27.02 30.88
CA ILE A 477 1.94 -26.20 31.26
C ILE A 477 2.84 -26.02 30.04
N ASN A 478 2.95 -24.78 29.57
CA ASN A 478 3.78 -24.43 28.42
C ASN A 478 5.27 -24.66 28.74
N PRO A 479 5.98 -25.58 28.04
CA PRO A 479 7.37 -25.92 28.35
C PRO A 479 8.38 -24.76 28.24
N LYS A 480 8.03 -23.67 27.55
CA LYS A 480 8.91 -22.49 27.39
C LYS A 480 8.74 -21.47 28.52
N THR A 481 7.52 -21.31 29.03
CA THR A 481 7.16 -20.24 29.98
C THR A 481 6.91 -20.75 31.41
N GLY A 482 6.59 -22.02 31.60
CA GLY A 482 6.21 -22.56 32.91
C GLY A 482 4.83 -22.10 33.41
N THR A 483 4.05 -21.49 32.53
CA THR A 483 2.71 -20.97 32.81
C THR A 483 1.65 -21.77 32.05
N LYS A 484 0.42 -21.80 32.58
CA LYS A 484 -0.76 -22.21 31.83
C LYS A 484 -1.39 -20.99 31.20
N THR A 485 -1.73 -21.05 29.91
CA THR A 485 -2.32 -19.95 29.14
C THR A 485 -3.63 -20.38 28.50
N GLN A 486 -4.65 -19.53 28.52
CA GLN A 486 -5.93 -19.72 27.85
C GLN A 486 -6.29 -18.47 27.05
N ILE A 487 -6.91 -18.68 25.88
CA ILE A 487 -7.54 -17.60 25.13
C ILE A 487 -8.96 -17.46 25.66
N ILE A 488 -9.29 -16.29 26.19
CA ILE A 488 -10.54 -16.04 26.90
C ILE A 488 -11.36 -14.96 26.19
N TRP A 489 -12.69 -15.09 26.26
CA TRP A 489 -13.61 -14.00 25.99
C TRP A 489 -13.98 -13.34 27.33
N VAL A 490 -13.68 -12.06 27.47
CA VAL A 490 -14.01 -11.27 28.66
C VAL A 490 -15.40 -10.67 28.48
N LYS A 491 -16.31 -10.95 29.40
CA LYS A 491 -17.75 -10.60 29.31
C LYS A 491 -18.05 -9.19 29.83
N ARG A 492 -17.20 -8.21 29.48
CA ARG A 492 -17.42 -6.78 29.71
C ARG A 492 -16.85 -5.96 28.56
N LYS A 493 -17.36 -4.73 28.42
CA LYS A 493 -16.77 -3.70 27.55
C LYS A 493 -15.31 -3.45 27.93
N SER A 494 -14.40 -3.42 26.95
CA SER A 494 -13.04 -2.91 27.15
C SER A 494 -13.04 -1.37 27.23
N ASP A 495 -12.12 -0.81 28.02
CA ASP A 495 -11.77 0.62 28.00
C ASP A 495 -11.00 1.05 26.73
N TYR A 496 -10.60 0.08 25.92
CA TYR A 496 -9.80 0.26 24.71
C TYR A 496 -10.54 -0.24 23.48
N ALA A 497 -10.28 0.36 22.32
CA ALA A 497 -10.92 -0.05 21.09
C ALA A 497 -10.44 -1.45 20.66
N PHE A 498 -11.37 -2.41 20.67
CA PHE A 498 -11.18 -3.75 20.14
C PHE A 498 -12.16 -3.98 18.98
N ALA A 499 -11.76 -4.77 17.98
CA ALA A 499 -12.62 -5.08 16.84
C ALA A 499 -13.79 -5.96 17.30
N LEU A 500 -15.03 -5.46 17.21
CA LEU A 500 -16.22 -6.22 17.59
C LEU A 500 -16.65 -7.21 16.48
N ASP A 501 -17.40 -8.24 16.86
CA ASP A 501 -17.94 -9.21 15.91
C ASP A 501 -19.00 -8.54 15.01
N PRO A 502 -18.86 -8.56 13.67
CA PRO A 502 -19.86 -7.96 12.78
C PRO A 502 -21.14 -8.79 12.63
N LEU A 503 -21.20 -10.00 13.18
CA LEU A 503 -22.31 -10.95 13.03
C LEU A 503 -23.04 -11.24 14.35
N ASP A 504 -24.37 -11.35 14.28
CA ASP A 504 -25.22 -11.83 15.36
C ASP A 504 -25.18 -13.37 15.50
N ASN A 505 -25.91 -13.93 16.47
CA ASN A 505 -25.98 -15.37 16.68
C ASN A 505 -26.79 -16.14 15.62
N GLN A 506 -27.36 -15.46 14.61
CA GLN A 506 -27.87 -16.04 13.36
C GLN A 506 -26.93 -15.79 12.17
N GLY A 507 -25.69 -15.38 12.40
CA GLY A 507 -24.70 -15.11 11.35
C GLY A 507 -25.07 -13.93 10.44
N GLN A 508 -26.04 -13.09 10.82
CA GLN A 508 -26.45 -11.92 10.04
C GLN A 508 -25.66 -10.68 10.47
N PHE A 509 -25.49 -9.74 9.54
CA PHE A 509 -24.82 -8.47 9.86
C PHE A 509 -25.58 -7.67 10.92
N ILE A 510 -24.89 -7.33 12.00
CA ILE A 510 -25.37 -6.40 13.02
C ILE A 510 -25.51 -5.00 12.41
N LYS A 511 -26.69 -4.38 12.55
CA LYS A 511 -27.02 -3.08 11.94
C LYS A 511 -27.08 -1.93 12.92
N ASN A 512 -27.45 -2.18 14.18
CA ASN A 512 -27.54 -1.14 15.19
C ASN A 512 -26.37 -1.24 16.17
N LYS A 513 -25.84 -0.08 16.59
CA LYS A 513 -24.71 -0.02 17.55
C LYS A 513 -25.01 -0.70 18.91
N ALA A 514 -26.28 -0.74 19.32
CA ALA A 514 -26.70 -1.33 20.58
C ALA A 514 -26.78 -2.87 20.57
N ASP A 515 -26.70 -3.49 19.39
CA ASP A 515 -26.88 -4.94 19.22
C ASP A 515 -25.53 -5.70 19.22
N PHE A 516 -24.40 -4.98 19.27
CA PHE A 516 -23.06 -5.58 19.37
C PHE A 516 -22.79 -6.06 20.80
N ASP A 517 -22.27 -7.29 20.94
CA ASP A 517 -21.56 -7.69 22.15
C ASP A 517 -20.23 -6.91 22.21
N GLU A 518 -20.04 -6.11 23.26
CA GLU A 518 -18.83 -5.29 23.45
C GLU A 518 -17.70 -6.02 24.21
N GLY A 519 -17.83 -7.34 24.41
CA GLY A 519 -16.76 -8.20 24.92
C GLY A 519 -15.51 -8.25 24.01
N PHE A 520 -14.43 -8.83 24.52
CA PHE A 520 -13.15 -8.85 23.83
C PHE A 520 -12.32 -10.12 24.08
N ILE A 521 -11.38 -10.39 23.18
CA ILE A 521 -10.43 -11.51 23.28
C ILE A 521 -9.23 -11.09 24.13
N SER A 522 -8.86 -11.91 25.10
CA SER A 522 -7.66 -11.72 25.94
C SER A 522 -6.89 -13.04 26.14
N GLU A 523 -5.67 -12.95 26.65
CA GLU A 523 -4.91 -14.10 27.16
C GLU A 523 -4.96 -14.11 28.70
N GLY A 524 -5.55 -15.15 29.27
CA GLY A 524 -5.52 -15.41 30.71
C GLY A 524 -4.43 -16.41 31.05
N SER A 525 -3.61 -16.13 32.08
CA SER A 525 -2.48 -17.00 32.45
C SER A 525 -2.34 -17.23 33.96
N VAL A 526 -1.84 -18.41 34.35
CA VAL A 526 -1.54 -18.75 35.75
C VAL A 526 -0.06 -19.00 35.93
N SER A 527 0.51 -18.37 36.97
CA SER A 527 1.89 -18.58 37.41
C SER A 527 1.92 -18.82 38.92
N GLY A 528 2.38 -20.00 39.35
CA GLY A 528 2.52 -20.32 40.78
C GLY A 528 3.60 -19.49 41.51
N MET A 529 4.38 -18.70 40.77
CA MET A 529 5.50 -17.89 41.24
C MET A 529 5.56 -16.56 40.46
N GLY A 530 6.49 -15.67 40.81
CA GLY A 530 6.68 -14.41 40.07
C GLY A 530 7.01 -14.61 38.59
N VAL A 531 6.56 -13.68 37.76
CA VAL A 531 6.73 -13.68 36.30
C VAL A 531 7.84 -12.73 35.85
N LYS A 532 8.43 -13.03 34.70
CA LYS A 532 9.28 -12.15 33.89
C LYS A 532 8.51 -11.72 32.65
N GLU A 533 8.44 -10.42 32.43
CA GLU A 533 7.84 -9.79 31.25
C GLU A 533 8.81 -9.76 30.05
N ASN A 534 8.73 -10.75 29.15
CA ASN A 534 9.55 -10.76 27.94
C ASN A 534 8.77 -10.20 26.74
N PHE A 535 9.29 -9.17 26.07
CA PHE A 535 8.69 -8.56 24.88
C PHE A 535 9.75 -7.99 23.93
N ASP A 536 9.38 -7.63 22.71
CA ASP A 536 10.26 -6.96 21.73
C ASP A 536 10.07 -5.43 21.86
N PRO A 537 11.09 -4.67 22.30
CA PRO A 537 10.95 -3.23 22.51
C PRO A 537 10.91 -2.44 21.19
N THR A 538 11.19 -3.08 20.05
CA THR A 538 11.08 -2.46 18.72
C THR A 538 9.67 -2.50 18.14
N LYS A 539 8.75 -3.23 18.81
CA LYS A 539 7.36 -3.44 18.37
C LYS A 539 6.32 -2.97 19.39
N VAL A 540 6.74 -2.65 20.60
CA VAL A 540 5.85 -2.28 21.71
C VAL A 540 6.21 -0.89 22.19
N LYS A 541 5.27 0.03 22.04
CA LYS A 541 5.41 1.44 22.40
C LYS A 541 5.43 1.63 23.91
N THR A 542 4.47 1.01 24.60
CA THR A 542 4.41 0.94 26.06
C THR A 542 3.78 -0.37 26.51
N ILE A 543 4.16 -0.84 27.70
CA ILE A 543 3.38 -1.82 28.45
C ILE A 543 3.02 -1.19 29.78
N GLU A 544 1.76 -1.27 30.17
CA GLU A 544 1.26 -0.82 31.46
C GLU A 544 0.77 -2.03 32.26
N ARG A 545 0.93 -2.01 33.59
CA ARG A 545 0.46 -3.05 34.50
C ARG A 545 -0.29 -2.45 35.68
N GLU A 546 -1.40 -3.07 36.05
CA GLU A 546 -2.22 -2.72 37.21
C GLU A 546 -2.78 -3.98 37.91
N GLY A 547 -3.19 -3.84 39.17
CA GLY A 547 -3.88 -4.89 39.91
C GLY A 547 -5.39 -4.81 39.69
N VAL A 548 -6.03 -5.96 39.46
CA VAL A 548 -7.48 -6.05 39.19
C VAL A 548 -8.18 -6.98 40.18
N ASP A 549 -9.45 -6.71 40.47
CA ASP A 549 -10.25 -7.56 41.36
C ASP A 549 -10.95 -8.67 40.57
N LYS A 550 -10.56 -9.92 40.86
CA LYS A 550 -11.18 -11.11 40.27
C LYS A 550 -12.67 -11.24 40.58
N ASN A 551 -13.18 -10.59 41.64
CA ASN A 551 -14.59 -10.60 42.02
C ASN A 551 -15.41 -9.48 41.35
N ASN A 552 -14.76 -8.51 40.72
CA ASN A 552 -15.39 -7.33 40.13
C ASN A 552 -15.07 -7.24 38.63
N GLN A 553 -15.49 -8.23 37.85
CA GLN A 553 -15.42 -8.23 36.37
C GLN A 553 -14.01 -8.02 35.75
N LEU A 554 -12.93 -8.35 36.48
CA LEU A 554 -11.54 -8.06 36.10
C LEU A 554 -11.24 -6.55 35.99
N GLU A 555 -12.03 -5.70 36.65
CA GLU A 555 -11.79 -4.26 36.72
C GLU A 555 -10.63 -3.91 37.67
N PRO A 556 -9.94 -2.78 37.46
CA PRO A 556 -8.96 -2.24 38.40
C PRO A 556 -9.56 -2.08 39.82
N PHE A 557 -8.74 -2.30 40.85
CA PHE A 557 -9.18 -2.05 42.22
C PHE A 557 -9.61 -0.59 42.40
N ALA A 558 -10.84 -0.36 42.86
CA ALA A 558 -11.37 0.99 43.11
C ALA A 558 -10.56 1.79 44.15
N ASN A 559 -9.87 1.11 45.07
CA ASN A 559 -8.92 1.69 46.01
C ASN A 559 -7.60 0.89 45.96
N PRO A 560 -6.72 1.13 44.99
CA PRO A 560 -5.51 0.33 44.78
C PRO A 560 -4.41 0.74 45.77
N SER A 561 -3.70 -0.23 46.34
CA SER A 561 -2.43 0.01 47.01
C SER A 561 -1.37 0.50 46.00
N GLU A 562 -0.26 1.06 46.48
CA GLU A 562 0.83 1.56 45.60
C GLU A 562 1.31 0.53 44.58
N SER A 563 1.33 -0.77 44.92
CA SER A 563 1.74 -1.83 44.00
C SER A 563 0.66 -2.23 42.98
N GLN A 564 -0.60 -1.92 43.25
CA GLN A 564 -1.76 -2.22 42.39
C GLN A 564 -2.10 -1.06 41.44
N LYS A 565 -1.59 0.16 41.69
CA LYS A 565 -1.76 1.30 40.78
C LYS A 565 -1.17 1.00 39.41
N LYS A 566 -1.82 1.53 38.38
CA LYS A 566 -1.36 1.45 36.99
C LYS A 566 0.01 2.09 36.83
N CYS A 567 0.96 1.33 36.31
CA CYS A 567 2.35 1.76 36.12
C CYS A 567 2.91 1.28 34.76
N GLN A 568 3.78 2.07 34.15
CA GLN A 568 4.46 1.68 32.91
C GLN A 568 5.67 0.78 33.22
N ILE A 569 5.81 -0.31 32.47
CA ILE A 569 6.97 -1.21 32.52
C ILE A 569 8.07 -0.66 31.60
N SER A 570 9.27 -0.47 32.16
CA SER A 570 10.42 0.16 31.48
C SER A 570 11.63 -0.76 31.31
N ASN A 571 11.62 -1.97 31.88
CA ASN A 571 12.76 -2.89 31.83
C ASN A 571 12.28 -4.34 31.67
N GLN A 572 12.86 -5.05 30.69
CA GLN A 572 12.52 -6.43 30.29
C GLN A 572 13.17 -7.50 31.17
N ASP A 573 14.17 -7.14 31.98
CA ASP A 573 14.92 -8.07 32.83
C ASP A 573 14.47 -8.09 34.30
N LEU A 574 13.50 -7.27 34.67
CA LEU A 574 12.87 -7.30 36.00
C LEU A 574 11.82 -8.42 36.10
N TYR A 575 11.35 -8.66 37.32
CA TYR A 575 10.29 -9.62 37.61
C TYR A 575 9.18 -8.98 38.44
N TRP A 576 7.98 -9.55 38.32
CA TRP A 576 6.84 -9.22 39.16
C TRP A 576 6.42 -10.42 39.98
N SER A 577 6.47 -10.31 41.32
CA SER A 577 6.20 -11.42 42.24
C SER A 577 5.07 -11.14 43.24
N ASN A 578 4.39 -10.00 43.14
CA ASN A 578 3.30 -9.68 44.05
C ASN A 578 2.12 -10.62 43.79
N PRO A 579 1.62 -11.37 44.79
CA PRO A 579 0.48 -12.26 44.60
C PRO A 579 -0.78 -11.49 44.22
N GLY A 580 -1.66 -12.12 43.45
CA GLY A 580 -2.93 -11.55 43.00
C GLY A 580 -3.11 -11.61 41.49
N LEU A 581 -4.22 -11.02 41.03
CA LEU A 581 -4.57 -10.93 39.62
C LEU A 581 -4.10 -9.59 39.04
N TRP A 582 -3.38 -9.65 37.92
CA TRP A 582 -2.72 -8.52 37.28
C TRP A 582 -3.16 -8.38 35.84
N HIS A 583 -3.46 -7.15 35.45
CA HIS A 583 -3.82 -6.76 34.10
C HIS A 583 -2.62 -6.08 33.43
N TYR A 584 -2.33 -6.47 32.19
CA TYR A 584 -1.26 -5.95 31.34
C TYR A 584 -1.85 -5.39 30.05
N ILE A 585 -1.54 -4.13 29.77
CA ILE A 585 -2.02 -3.39 28.61
C ILE A 585 -0.83 -3.11 27.70
N ILE A 586 -0.87 -3.70 26.50
CA ILE A 586 0.20 -3.64 25.51
C ILE A 586 -0.21 -2.60 24.47
N THR A 587 0.46 -1.45 24.44
CA THR A 587 0.24 -0.43 23.40
C THR A 587 1.28 -0.60 22.29
N THR A 588 0.81 -0.71 21.06
CA THR A 588 1.64 -0.90 19.86
C THR A 588 1.98 0.45 19.20
N GLU A 589 2.89 0.46 18.21
CA GLU A 589 3.32 1.70 17.54
C GLU A 589 2.18 2.41 16.79
N ASP A 590 1.24 1.67 16.23
CA ASP A 590 -0.02 2.17 15.63
C ASP A 590 -1.07 2.61 16.67
N ASN A 591 -0.72 2.58 17.97
CA ASN A 591 -1.57 2.93 19.13
C ASN A 591 -2.75 1.99 19.39
N GLN A 592 -2.79 0.83 18.73
CA GLN A 592 -3.72 -0.25 19.13
C GLN A 592 -3.32 -0.78 20.51
N LYS A 593 -4.29 -1.37 21.22
CA LYS A 593 -4.11 -1.86 22.58
C LYS A 593 -4.63 -3.28 22.74
N TYR A 594 -3.90 -4.09 23.49
CA TYR A 594 -4.21 -5.50 23.71
C TYR A 594 -4.04 -5.82 25.19
N GLU A 595 -4.99 -6.56 25.73
CA GLU A 595 -5.10 -6.83 27.16
C GLU A 595 -4.72 -8.29 27.46
N LYS A 596 -3.90 -8.51 28.50
CA LYS A 596 -3.55 -9.83 29.02
C LYS A 596 -3.70 -9.85 30.53
N PHE A 597 -4.05 -11.02 31.09
CA PHE A 597 -4.20 -11.22 32.53
C PHE A 597 -3.27 -12.32 33.05
N VAL A 598 -2.75 -12.14 34.26
CA VAL A 598 -2.02 -13.19 34.98
C VAL A 598 -2.40 -13.26 36.45
N ASN A 599 -2.66 -14.47 36.93
CA ASN A 599 -2.86 -14.75 38.34
C ASN A 599 -1.56 -15.30 38.95
N ILE A 600 -0.96 -14.55 39.87
CA ILE A 600 0.34 -14.83 40.50
C ILE A 600 0.13 -15.36 41.92
N GLY A 601 0.84 -16.44 42.23
CA GLY A 601 0.89 -17.01 43.58
C GLY A 601 -0.33 -17.81 44.07
N PRO A 602 -1.21 -18.41 43.23
CA PRO A 602 -2.18 -19.37 43.75
C PRO A 602 -1.42 -20.67 44.10
N THR A 603 -1.31 -20.96 45.40
CA THR A 603 -0.47 -22.03 45.97
C THR A 603 -1.10 -23.42 45.81
N PHE A 604 -0.37 -24.39 45.24
CA PHE A 604 -0.84 -25.78 45.19
C PHE A 604 0.25 -26.83 45.34
N GLU A 605 -0.07 -27.83 46.15
CA GLU A 605 0.62 -29.11 46.18
C GLU A 605 0.11 -29.98 45.02
N ASN A 606 0.91 -30.05 43.94
CA ASN A 606 0.88 -31.03 42.83
C ASN A 606 0.19 -30.69 41.49
N LYS A 607 -0.54 -29.57 41.29
CA LYS A 607 -0.97 -29.11 39.94
C LYS A 607 -1.44 -27.65 39.94
N TYR A 608 -1.17 -26.88 38.88
CA TYR A 608 -1.68 -25.51 38.73
C TYR A 608 -3.10 -25.52 38.12
N PRO A 609 -4.05 -24.70 38.62
CA PRO A 609 -5.35 -24.52 38.00
C PRO A 609 -5.20 -23.79 36.65
N ARG A 610 -6.21 -23.91 35.79
CA ARG A 610 -6.32 -23.03 34.61
C ARG A 610 -6.77 -21.65 35.04
N PHE A 611 -6.58 -20.65 34.19
CA PHE A 611 -6.92 -19.26 34.49
C PHE A 611 -8.41 -19.08 34.83
N LEU A 612 -9.28 -19.63 33.98
CA LEU A 612 -10.74 -19.59 34.18
C LEU A 612 -11.16 -20.30 35.47
N ASP A 613 -10.47 -21.38 35.87
CA ASP A 613 -10.74 -22.10 37.13
C ASP A 613 -10.34 -21.27 38.38
N THR A 614 -9.72 -20.09 38.22
CA THR A 614 -9.39 -19.17 39.33
C THR A 614 -10.33 -17.97 39.47
N LEU A 615 -11.28 -17.81 38.53
CA LEU A 615 -12.25 -16.72 38.48
C LEU A 615 -13.64 -17.18 38.97
N PRO A 616 -14.48 -16.26 39.48
CA PRO A 616 -15.92 -16.48 39.58
C PRO A 616 -16.58 -16.75 38.23
N ASP A 617 -17.69 -17.49 38.26
CA ASP A 617 -18.51 -17.79 37.09
C ASP A 617 -18.95 -16.53 36.33
N ASN A 618 -19.07 -16.65 35.01
CA ASN A 618 -19.62 -15.66 34.09
C ASN A 618 -18.82 -14.34 33.90
N ILE A 619 -17.63 -14.19 34.47
CA ILE A 619 -16.76 -13.03 34.20
C ILE A 619 -15.98 -13.18 32.87
N ALA A 620 -15.45 -14.37 32.63
CA ALA A 620 -14.79 -14.73 31.38
C ALA A 620 -15.07 -16.20 31.05
N VAL A 621 -14.94 -16.57 29.78
CA VAL A 621 -15.12 -17.95 29.28
C VAL A 621 -14.04 -18.29 28.26
N ASP A 622 -13.89 -19.58 27.90
CA ASP A 622 -12.98 -19.98 26.82
C ASP A 622 -13.49 -19.40 25.50
N PHE A 623 -12.66 -18.61 24.81
CA PHE A 623 -13.06 -17.90 23.59
C PHE A 623 -13.61 -18.85 22.53
N TRP A 624 -12.99 -20.02 22.33
CA TRP A 624 -13.40 -20.98 21.32
C TRP A 624 -14.73 -21.67 21.64
N THR A 625 -15.24 -21.53 22.86
CA THR A 625 -16.58 -22.01 23.26
C THR A 625 -17.67 -20.95 23.08
N THR A 626 -17.35 -19.75 22.60
CA THR A 626 -18.34 -18.69 22.34
C THR A 626 -18.86 -18.69 20.89
N ILE A 627 -19.94 -17.96 20.63
CA ILE A 627 -20.42 -17.67 19.27
C ILE A 627 -19.36 -16.94 18.42
N HIS A 628 -18.63 -15.98 19.00
CA HIS A 628 -17.51 -15.27 18.37
C HIS A 628 -16.38 -16.22 17.97
N GLY A 629 -16.04 -17.15 18.87
CA GLY A 629 -15.09 -18.23 18.61
C GLY A 629 -15.57 -19.18 17.50
N LEU A 630 -16.87 -19.44 17.41
CA LEU A 630 -17.46 -20.23 16.32
C LEU A 630 -17.38 -19.49 14.97
N HIS A 631 -17.69 -18.20 14.92
CA HIS A 631 -17.55 -17.38 13.71
C HIS A 631 -16.11 -17.38 13.20
N LEU A 632 -15.13 -17.15 14.09
CA LEU A 632 -13.72 -17.21 13.71
C LEU A 632 -13.29 -18.63 13.27
N LYS A 633 -13.76 -19.68 13.95
CA LYS A 633 -13.52 -21.07 13.53
C LYS A 633 -14.02 -21.34 12.12
N ASN A 634 -15.25 -20.96 11.81
CA ASN A 634 -15.84 -21.17 10.49
C ASN A 634 -15.07 -20.40 9.40
N TYR A 635 -14.62 -19.17 9.69
CA TYR A 635 -13.73 -18.40 8.81
C TYR A 635 -12.39 -19.10 8.58
N LEU A 636 -11.71 -19.58 9.63
CA LEU A 636 -10.43 -20.30 9.53
C LEU A 636 -10.55 -21.63 8.78
N MET A 637 -11.62 -22.39 9.02
CA MET A 637 -11.88 -23.64 8.30
C MET A 637 -12.15 -23.38 6.82
N THR A 638 -12.95 -22.37 6.49
CA THR A 638 -13.39 -22.08 5.10
C THR A 638 -12.28 -21.44 4.25
N TYR A 639 -11.53 -20.49 4.80
CA TYR A 639 -10.58 -19.67 4.03
C TYR A 639 -9.11 -20.08 4.22
N TYR A 640 -8.79 -20.74 5.33
CA TYR A 640 -7.43 -21.21 5.63
C TYR A 640 -7.29 -22.74 5.66
N ASN A 641 -8.38 -23.50 5.49
CA ASN A 641 -8.42 -24.97 5.58
C ASN A 641 -7.82 -25.52 6.89
N PHE A 642 -7.95 -24.78 7.99
CA PHE A 642 -7.48 -25.25 9.29
C PHE A 642 -8.39 -26.35 9.83
N ASP A 643 -7.80 -27.42 10.36
CA ASP A 643 -8.52 -28.40 11.17
C ASP A 643 -8.67 -27.93 12.63
N SER A 644 -9.58 -28.56 13.39
CA SER A 644 -9.84 -28.19 14.78
C SER A 644 -8.61 -28.25 15.69
N LYS A 645 -7.60 -29.06 15.34
CA LYS A 645 -6.34 -29.17 16.09
C LYS A 645 -5.39 -28.04 15.75
N ALA A 646 -5.31 -27.60 14.48
CA ALA A 646 -4.57 -26.41 14.09
C ALA A 646 -5.11 -25.17 14.81
N ILE A 647 -6.43 -25.02 14.86
CA ILE A 647 -7.13 -23.94 15.57
C ILE A 647 -6.81 -23.94 17.07
N GLN A 648 -6.90 -25.10 17.74
CA GLN A 648 -6.55 -25.21 19.17
C GLN A 648 -5.09 -24.86 19.50
N ASN A 649 -4.18 -24.91 18.52
CA ASN A 649 -2.77 -24.58 18.72
C ASN A 649 -2.41 -23.12 18.36
N LEU A 650 -3.38 -22.28 18.00
CA LEU A 650 -3.14 -20.85 17.78
C LEU A 650 -2.76 -20.16 19.09
N SER A 651 -1.75 -19.29 19.04
CA SER A 651 -1.47 -18.36 20.14
C SER A 651 -2.53 -17.26 20.22
N PHE A 652 -2.54 -16.51 21.32
CA PHE A 652 -3.33 -15.29 21.44
C PHE A 652 -3.06 -14.31 20.28
N GLU A 653 -1.79 -14.04 19.98
CA GLU A 653 -1.37 -13.10 18.94
C GLU A 653 -1.84 -13.53 17.54
N GLN A 654 -1.79 -14.84 17.24
CA GLN A 654 -2.30 -15.39 15.99
C GLN A 654 -3.84 -15.31 15.93
N THR A 655 -4.51 -15.63 17.04
CA THR A 655 -5.98 -15.58 17.13
C THR A 655 -6.51 -14.17 16.93
N VAL A 656 -5.88 -13.16 17.56
CA VAL A 656 -6.25 -11.75 17.37
C VAL A 656 -5.90 -11.26 15.95
N ALA A 657 -4.79 -11.70 15.36
CA ALA A 657 -4.46 -11.38 13.97
C ALA A 657 -5.52 -11.90 12.98
N TYR A 658 -5.97 -13.15 13.17
CA TYR A 658 -7.05 -13.72 12.37
C TYR A 658 -8.42 -13.10 12.67
N TRP A 659 -8.68 -12.72 13.93
CA TRP A 659 -9.89 -12.00 14.31
C TRP A 659 -10.02 -10.66 13.57
N LYS A 660 -8.95 -9.86 13.53
CA LYS A 660 -8.90 -8.62 12.73
C LYS A 660 -9.23 -8.87 11.26
N GLU A 661 -8.63 -9.90 10.65
CA GLU A 661 -8.89 -10.24 9.24
C GLU A 661 -10.33 -10.70 9.00
N TYR A 662 -10.88 -11.54 9.89
CA TYR A 662 -12.27 -11.96 9.87
C TYR A 662 -13.21 -10.75 9.91
N VAL A 663 -13.09 -9.90 10.94
CA VAL A 663 -13.94 -8.71 11.11
C VAL A 663 -13.82 -7.78 9.90
N SER A 664 -12.59 -7.56 9.42
CA SER A 664 -12.28 -6.69 8.28
C SER A 664 -12.86 -7.19 6.96
N ASN A 665 -12.66 -8.47 6.62
CA ASN A 665 -13.13 -9.06 5.37
C ASN A 665 -14.66 -9.24 5.34
N THR A 666 -15.27 -9.57 6.49
CA THR A 666 -16.73 -9.68 6.65
C THR A 666 -17.38 -8.30 6.52
N THR A 667 -16.93 -7.29 7.27
CA THR A 667 -17.49 -5.92 7.21
C THR A 667 -17.32 -5.25 5.85
N THR A 668 -16.21 -5.54 5.13
CA THR A 668 -16.00 -5.04 3.76
C THR A 668 -16.72 -5.82 2.67
N GLN A 669 -17.46 -6.88 3.02
CA GLN A 669 -18.14 -7.79 2.09
C GLN A 669 -17.20 -8.40 1.03
N ARG A 670 -15.89 -8.49 1.34
CA ARG A 670 -14.93 -9.30 0.57
C ARG A 670 -15.28 -10.78 0.63
N ILE A 671 -15.95 -11.16 1.72
CA ILE A 671 -16.57 -12.46 1.96
C ILE A 671 -18.07 -12.21 2.17
N PRO A 672 -18.97 -12.95 1.50
CA PRO A 672 -20.38 -12.91 1.86
C PRO A 672 -20.57 -13.49 3.27
N PRO A 673 -21.46 -12.93 4.11
CA PRO A 673 -21.86 -13.59 5.35
C PRO A 673 -22.46 -14.95 4.99
N ASP A 674 -22.23 -15.96 5.84
CA ASP A 674 -22.74 -17.30 5.58
C ASP A 674 -24.28 -17.27 5.56
N PRO A 675 -24.94 -17.57 4.42
CA PRO A 675 -26.40 -17.55 4.35
C PRO A 675 -27.06 -18.68 5.15
N TYR A 676 -26.28 -19.63 5.68
CA TYR A 676 -26.73 -20.73 6.52
C TYR A 676 -25.88 -20.76 7.80
N PRO A 677 -26.20 -19.96 8.85
CA PRO A 677 -25.58 -20.15 10.15
C PRO A 677 -25.68 -21.62 10.54
N HIS A 678 -24.53 -22.26 10.74
CA HIS A 678 -24.48 -23.68 11.09
C HIS A 678 -25.39 -23.93 12.30
N ASN A 679 -26.14 -25.04 12.29
CA ASN A 679 -26.96 -25.48 13.43
C ASN A 679 -26.05 -25.89 14.60
N PHE A 680 -25.44 -24.91 15.27
CA PHE A 680 -24.77 -25.10 16.54
C PHE A 680 -25.83 -25.22 17.65
N THR A 681 -25.43 -25.87 18.73
CA THR A 681 -26.25 -26.05 19.92
C THR A 681 -25.59 -25.30 21.08
N ASP A 682 -26.26 -24.29 21.61
CA ASP A 682 -25.83 -23.66 22.86
C ASP A 682 -26.21 -24.58 24.02
N LEU A 683 -25.21 -25.17 24.69
CA LEU A 683 -25.44 -26.11 25.80
C LEU A 683 -26.19 -25.46 26.96
N SER A 684 -26.02 -24.15 27.19
CA SER A 684 -26.72 -23.42 28.26
C SER A 684 -28.21 -23.21 27.98
N SER A 685 -28.63 -23.33 26.71
CA SER A 685 -30.04 -23.24 26.30
C SER A 685 -30.82 -24.57 26.41
N ILE A 686 -30.13 -25.69 26.65
CA ILE A 686 -30.75 -27.03 26.60
C ILE A 686 -31.53 -27.32 27.89
N ALA A 687 -32.86 -27.26 27.80
CA ALA A 687 -33.77 -27.58 28.90
C ALA A 687 -33.56 -29.00 29.49
N GLU A 688 -33.15 -29.99 28.69
CA GLU A 688 -32.78 -31.33 29.17
C GLU A 688 -31.54 -31.36 30.08
N LEU A 689 -30.63 -30.39 29.96
CA LEU A 689 -29.47 -30.27 30.85
C LEU A 689 -29.80 -29.51 32.15
N ALA A 690 -30.93 -28.82 32.25
CA ALA A 690 -31.35 -28.15 33.49
C ALA A 690 -31.79 -29.13 34.61
N GLY A 691 -32.19 -30.35 34.25
CA GLY A 691 -32.61 -31.39 35.20
C GLY A 691 -31.43 -32.18 35.79
N SER A 692 -31.50 -32.54 37.06
CA SER A 692 -30.47 -33.37 37.70
C SER A 692 -30.33 -34.76 37.06
N VAL A 693 -29.11 -35.32 37.12
CA VAL A 693 -28.82 -36.73 36.82
C VAL A 693 -28.94 -37.52 38.12
N LYS A 694 -29.74 -38.57 38.13
CA LYS A 694 -30.03 -39.39 39.32
C LYS A 694 -29.55 -40.82 39.10
N MET A 695 -28.84 -41.37 40.07
CA MET A 695 -28.26 -42.72 39.99
C MET A 695 -28.38 -43.50 41.30
N ASN A 696 -28.14 -44.81 41.20
CA ASN A 696 -27.92 -45.71 42.34
C ASN A 696 -26.62 -46.49 42.07
N ALA A 697 -25.51 -45.74 42.02
CA ALA A 697 -24.19 -46.26 41.71
C ALA A 697 -23.58 -46.90 42.97
N THR A 698 -23.01 -48.09 42.81
CA THR A 698 -22.36 -48.84 43.90
C THR A 698 -20.84 -48.58 43.98
N ASN A 699 -20.25 -48.00 42.94
CA ASN A 699 -18.84 -47.65 42.83
C ASN A 699 -18.62 -46.50 41.82
N ILE A 700 -17.41 -45.92 41.84
CA ILE A 700 -17.02 -44.76 41.03
C ILE A 700 -17.18 -45.02 39.52
N GLU A 701 -16.73 -46.16 39.00
CA GLU A 701 -16.82 -46.47 37.56
C GLU A 701 -18.29 -46.58 37.10
N THR A 702 -19.16 -47.16 37.92
CA THR A 702 -20.61 -47.20 37.65
C THR A 702 -21.21 -45.80 37.63
N ALA A 703 -20.74 -44.90 38.51
CA ALA A 703 -21.16 -43.50 38.52
C ALA A 703 -20.69 -42.77 37.25
N LYS A 704 -19.41 -42.90 36.86
CA LYS A 704 -18.88 -42.33 35.60
C LYS A 704 -19.71 -42.77 34.40
N THR A 705 -19.91 -44.08 34.22
CA THR A 705 -20.68 -44.63 33.09
C THR A 705 -22.12 -44.10 33.08
N THR A 706 -22.78 -44.04 34.24
CA THR A 706 -24.16 -43.55 34.34
C THR A 706 -24.25 -42.06 34.00
N ILE A 707 -23.32 -41.23 34.48
CA ILE A 707 -23.25 -39.79 34.17
C ILE A 707 -23.07 -39.59 32.67
N VAL A 708 -22.14 -40.30 32.03
CA VAL A 708 -21.89 -40.21 30.58
C VAL A 708 -23.14 -40.60 29.79
N SER A 709 -23.71 -41.78 30.03
CA SER A 709 -24.85 -42.28 29.25
C SER A 709 -26.13 -41.45 29.40
N GLU A 710 -26.39 -40.90 30.59
CA GLU A 710 -27.53 -39.99 30.80
C GLU A 710 -27.37 -38.66 30.03
N ILE A 711 -26.15 -38.13 29.92
CA ILE A 711 -25.88 -36.88 29.21
C ILE A 711 -25.84 -37.12 27.69
N GLU A 712 -25.26 -38.24 27.24
CA GLU A 712 -25.32 -38.67 25.84
C GLU A 712 -26.76 -38.82 25.35
N GLU A 713 -27.65 -39.50 26.09
CA GLU A 713 -29.05 -39.69 25.66
C GLU A 713 -29.82 -38.36 25.61
N ARG A 714 -29.52 -37.40 26.50
CA ARG A 714 -30.10 -36.04 26.48
C ARG A 714 -29.61 -35.23 25.28
N LEU A 715 -28.34 -35.36 24.90
CA LEU A 715 -27.72 -34.60 23.81
C LEU A 715 -27.86 -35.24 22.42
N LYS A 716 -28.22 -36.52 22.36
CA LYS A 716 -28.46 -37.32 21.15
C LYS A 716 -29.36 -36.65 20.10
N LYS A 717 -30.41 -35.93 20.51
CA LYS A 717 -31.32 -35.22 19.58
C LYS A 717 -30.63 -34.07 18.83
N TYR A 718 -29.57 -33.50 19.42
CA TYR A 718 -28.73 -32.44 18.84
C TYR A 718 -27.55 -33.01 18.03
N LYS A 719 -27.37 -34.34 17.97
CA LYS A 719 -26.28 -35.04 17.28
C LYS A 719 -24.87 -34.73 17.80
N LEU A 720 -24.75 -34.23 19.03
CA LEU A 720 -23.46 -33.97 19.67
C LEU A 720 -22.82 -35.27 20.16
N VAL A 721 -21.50 -35.38 20.02
CA VAL A 721 -20.74 -36.58 20.38
C VAL A 721 -19.80 -36.30 21.56
N TYR A 722 -19.86 -37.14 22.59
CA TYR A 722 -18.99 -37.04 23.77
C TYR A 722 -17.50 -37.16 23.38
N ASN A 723 -16.65 -36.35 24.03
CA ASN A 723 -15.23 -36.18 23.74
C ASN A 723 -14.88 -35.70 22.31
N THR A 724 -15.88 -35.32 21.50
CA THR A 724 -15.68 -34.69 20.18
C THR A 724 -16.23 -33.26 20.18
N ASP A 725 -17.50 -33.12 20.58
CA ASP A 725 -18.22 -31.84 20.65
C ASP A 725 -18.29 -31.27 22.06
N TYR A 726 -18.35 -32.14 23.08
CA TYR A 726 -18.46 -31.73 24.48
C TYR A 726 -17.71 -32.70 25.40
N ALA A 727 -17.34 -32.21 26.58
CA ALA A 727 -16.76 -33.01 27.66
C ALA A 727 -17.44 -32.66 29.00
N ILE A 728 -17.29 -33.57 29.97
CA ILE A 728 -17.88 -33.44 31.31
C ILE A 728 -16.74 -33.25 32.31
N TYR A 729 -16.85 -32.23 33.14
CA TYR A 729 -15.87 -31.87 34.15
C TYR A 729 -16.45 -31.92 35.57
N VAL A 730 -15.59 -32.22 36.54
CA VAL A 730 -15.87 -32.20 37.98
C VAL A 730 -14.76 -31.42 38.65
N ASN A 731 -15.08 -30.32 39.33
CA ASN A 731 -14.09 -29.42 39.96
C ASN A 731 -12.92 -29.03 39.03
N GLY A 732 -13.21 -28.81 37.73
CA GLY A 732 -12.23 -28.46 36.71
C GLY A 732 -11.48 -29.64 36.06
N GLN A 733 -11.53 -30.86 36.61
CA GLN A 733 -10.92 -32.05 36.02
C GLN A 733 -11.91 -32.82 35.12
N ILE A 734 -11.42 -33.47 34.05
CA ILE A 734 -12.26 -34.25 33.13
C ILE A 734 -12.74 -35.56 33.78
N LEU A 735 -14.02 -35.90 33.60
CA LEU A 735 -14.72 -37.01 34.29
C LEU A 735 -14.02 -38.37 34.18
N SER A 736 -13.32 -38.64 33.08
CA SER A 736 -12.55 -39.88 32.88
C SER A 736 -11.43 -40.07 33.91
N GLU A 737 -10.81 -38.98 34.34
CA GLU A 737 -9.72 -38.97 35.32
C GLU A 737 -10.20 -38.85 36.77
N CYS A 738 -11.43 -38.36 36.98
CA CYS A 738 -11.99 -38.08 38.30
C CYS A 738 -12.21 -39.36 39.13
N ASN A 739 -11.43 -39.53 40.20
CA ASN A 739 -11.54 -40.67 41.12
C ASN A 739 -11.80 -40.21 42.56
N GLU A 740 -11.07 -39.20 43.02
CA GLU A 740 -11.25 -38.61 44.35
C GLU A 740 -12.45 -37.65 44.37
N GLU A 741 -12.61 -36.91 43.27
CA GLU A 741 -13.60 -35.87 43.03
C GLU A 741 -15.04 -36.41 43.03
N LEU A 742 -15.20 -37.71 42.73
CA LEU A 742 -16.48 -38.42 42.74
C LEU A 742 -16.79 -39.10 44.09
N LYS A 743 -15.85 -39.18 45.04
CA LYS A 743 -16.12 -39.75 46.38
C LYS A 743 -17.28 -39.08 47.14
N PRO A 744 -17.53 -37.76 47.03
CA PRO A 744 -18.70 -37.12 47.64
C PRO A 744 -20.03 -37.79 47.28
N LEU A 745 -20.17 -38.40 46.09
CA LEU A 745 -21.38 -39.15 45.68
C LEU A 745 -21.63 -40.45 46.44
N PHE A 746 -20.78 -40.81 47.40
CA PHE A 746 -20.98 -41.96 48.28
C PHE A 746 -21.14 -41.56 49.76
N ASN A 747 -21.13 -40.25 50.04
CA ASN A 747 -21.31 -39.64 51.36
C ASN A 747 -22.75 -39.11 51.48
N TYR A 748 -23.69 -40.02 51.76
CA TYR A 748 -25.13 -39.72 51.79
C TYR A 748 -25.52 -38.78 52.94
N GLY A 749 -26.33 -37.76 52.63
CA GLY A 749 -26.96 -36.87 53.59
C GLY A 749 -28.16 -37.50 54.32
N SER A 750 -28.82 -36.71 55.15
CA SER A 750 -29.96 -37.15 55.99
C SER A 750 -31.22 -37.53 55.19
N ASP A 751 -31.37 -37.02 53.97
CA ASP A 751 -32.40 -37.40 53.00
C ASP A 751 -32.05 -38.67 52.20
N GLY A 752 -30.84 -39.22 52.41
CA GLY A 752 -30.32 -40.39 51.70
C GLY A 752 -29.73 -40.09 50.33
N TRP A 753 -29.65 -38.82 49.89
CA TRP A 753 -28.98 -38.40 48.68
C TRP A 753 -27.53 -37.97 48.96
N ALA A 754 -26.64 -38.24 48.02
CA ALA A 754 -25.31 -37.64 47.94
C ALA A 754 -25.23 -36.82 46.65
N TRP A 755 -24.88 -35.54 46.74
CA TRP A 755 -24.94 -34.59 45.61
C TRP A 755 -23.55 -34.03 45.25
N LEU A 756 -23.35 -33.75 43.98
CA LEU A 756 -22.17 -33.09 43.42
C LEU A 756 -22.59 -32.27 42.18
N THR A 757 -21.84 -31.22 41.85
CA THR A 757 -22.02 -30.45 40.61
C THR A 757 -21.01 -30.91 39.57
N ILE A 758 -21.48 -31.10 38.34
CA ILE A 758 -20.64 -31.31 37.15
C ILE A 758 -20.84 -30.15 36.17
N ASP A 759 -19.93 -30.03 35.23
CA ASP A 759 -19.96 -29.01 34.19
C ASP A 759 -19.85 -29.67 32.81
N VAL A 760 -20.89 -29.53 31.98
CA VAL A 760 -20.93 -30.06 30.62
C VAL A 760 -20.51 -28.93 29.68
N ARG A 761 -19.26 -28.95 29.24
CA ARG A 761 -18.64 -27.88 28.43
C ARG A 761 -18.52 -28.31 26.98
N ALA A 762 -18.83 -27.40 26.04
CA ALA A 762 -18.44 -27.56 24.65
C ALA A 762 -16.91 -27.65 24.56
N LEU A 763 -16.40 -28.49 23.67
CA LEU A 763 -14.95 -28.58 23.42
C LEU A 763 -14.53 -27.46 22.45
N PRO A 764 -13.34 -26.85 22.64
CA PRO A 764 -12.82 -25.84 21.70
C PRO A 764 -12.77 -26.32 20.24
N THR A 765 -12.61 -27.65 20.02
CA THR A 765 -12.66 -28.30 18.70
C THR A 765 -14.03 -28.32 18.02
N SER A 766 -15.12 -28.15 18.77
CA SER A 766 -16.48 -28.35 18.24
C SER A 766 -16.89 -27.24 17.29
N THR A 767 -17.59 -27.64 16.23
CA THR A 767 -18.34 -26.77 15.31
C THR A 767 -19.85 -26.91 15.49
N LEU A 768 -20.30 -27.77 16.42
CA LEU A 768 -21.70 -28.11 16.65
C LEU A 768 -22.19 -27.72 18.05
N ALA A 769 -21.31 -27.44 19.00
CA ALA A 769 -21.66 -27.02 20.35
C ALA A 769 -20.91 -25.75 20.78
N ILE A 770 -21.59 -24.89 21.54
CA ILE A 770 -21.01 -23.72 22.23
C ILE A 770 -21.47 -23.67 23.69
N ASN A 771 -20.81 -22.81 24.48
CA ASN A 771 -21.05 -22.57 25.90
C ASN A 771 -20.95 -23.85 26.75
N HIS A 772 -21.53 -23.81 27.95
CA HIS A 772 -21.50 -24.90 28.92
C HIS A 772 -22.74 -24.87 29.81
N GLN A 773 -23.01 -25.96 30.52
CA GLN A 773 -24.09 -26.06 31.48
C GLN A 773 -23.66 -26.78 32.75
N LEU A 774 -23.84 -26.11 33.90
CA LEU A 774 -23.68 -26.71 35.22
C LEU A 774 -24.89 -27.61 35.53
N MET A 775 -24.64 -28.84 35.99
CA MET A 775 -25.66 -29.83 36.31
C MET A 775 -25.41 -30.45 37.68
N LYS A 776 -26.47 -30.82 38.40
CA LYS A 776 -26.36 -31.65 39.60
C LYS A 776 -26.38 -33.13 39.23
N VAL A 777 -25.45 -33.90 39.80
CA VAL A 777 -25.47 -35.36 39.83
C VAL A 777 -25.79 -35.82 41.26
N GLY A 778 -26.71 -36.77 41.41
CA GLY A 778 -27.18 -37.25 42.70
C GLY A 778 -27.19 -38.77 42.75
N ASN A 779 -26.66 -39.35 43.83
CA ASN A 779 -26.66 -40.79 44.09
C ASN A 779 -27.51 -41.11 45.32
N ASN A 780 -28.40 -42.10 45.23
CA ASN A 780 -29.24 -42.52 46.36
C ASN A 780 -29.51 -44.04 46.28
N LYS A 781 -29.22 -44.75 47.37
CA LYS A 781 -29.40 -46.21 47.49
C LYS A 781 -30.84 -46.69 47.32
N LYS A 782 -31.82 -45.82 47.53
CA LYS A 782 -33.26 -46.09 47.39
C LYS A 782 -33.82 -45.69 46.02
N TYR A 783 -33.04 -44.99 45.19
CA TYR A 783 -33.47 -44.65 43.84
C TYR A 783 -33.46 -45.90 42.96
N ASP A 784 -34.54 -46.10 42.23
CA ASP A 784 -34.67 -47.20 41.27
C ASP A 784 -34.98 -46.61 39.90
N PRO A 785 -34.00 -46.54 38.98
CA PRO A 785 -34.22 -45.94 37.67
C PRO A 785 -35.32 -46.67 36.87
N THR A 786 -35.56 -47.96 37.13
CA THR A 786 -36.59 -48.75 36.42
C THR A 786 -38.02 -48.40 36.85
N LYS A 787 -38.19 -47.79 38.03
CA LYS A 787 -39.49 -47.35 38.55
C LYS A 787 -39.71 -45.83 38.43
N SER A 788 -38.70 -45.10 37.95
CA SER A 788 -38.76 -43.64 37.79
C SER A 788 -39.47 -43.22 36.49
N THR A 789 -40.31 -42.20 36.57
CA THR A 789 -40.90 -41.53 35.41
C THR A 789 -39.88 -40.56 34.82
N ASN A 790 -39.39 -40.85 33.61
CA ASN A 790 -38.52 -39.94 32.88
C ASN A 790 -39.35 -38.87 32.16
N ILE A 791 -39.32 -37.65 32.70
CA ILE A 791 -40.08 -36.48 32.21
C ILE A 791 -39.65 -36.09 30.79
N SER A 792 -38.37 -36.30 30.43
CA SER A 792 -37.86 -36.01 29.07
C SER A 792 -38.49 -36.88 27.97
N LYS A 793 -39.22 -37.93 28.32
CA LYS A 793 -39.99 -38.76 27.37
C LYS A 793 -41.44 -38.29 27.19
N ILE A 794 -41.90 -37.34 28.00
CA ILE A 794 -43.26 -36.79 27.95
C ILE A 794 -43.25 -35.64 26.93
N LYS A 795 -44.08 -35.76 25.88
CA LYS A 795 -44.19 -34.73 24.84
C LYS A 795 -45.24 -33.70 25.22
N PHE A 796 -44.84 -32.44 25.25
CA PHE A 796 -45.72 -31.29 25.34
C PHE A 796 -45.72 -30.59 23.97
N SER A 797 -46.89 -30.11 23.53
CA SER A 797 -47.00 -29.30 22.32
C SER A 797 -46.95 -27.81 22.66
N ASP A 798 -46.30 -27.02 21.81
CA ASP A 798 -46.28 -25.56 21.91
C ASP A 798 -47.70 -24.99 21.74
N GLN A 799 -47.95 -23.82 22.34
CA GLN A 799 -49.29 -23.25 22.48
C GLN A 799 -49.31 -21.79 21.99
N THR A 800 -50.09 -21.49 20.95
CA THR A 800 -50.19 -20.15 20.35
C THR A 800 -51.57 -19.53 20.56
N PHE A 801 -51.64 -18.43 21.32
CA PHE A 801 -52.89 -17.72 21.65
C PHE A 801 -52.65 -16.22 21.89
N ASP A 802 -53.72 -15.40 21.90
CA ASP A 802 -53.70 -14.00 22.38
C ASP A 802 -53.70 -14.00 23.92
N PHE A 803 -52.51 -13.92 24.52
CA PHE A 803 -52.36 -13.84 25.99
C PHE A 803 -52.42 -12.40 26.52
N THR A 804 -52.54 -11.37 25.67
CA THR A 804 -52.44 -9.94 26.07
C THR A 804 -53.52 -9.47 27.07
N LYS A 805 -54.61 -10.23 27.20
CA LYS A 805 -55.74 -9.95 28.11
C LYS A 805 -55.73 -10.82 29.38
N GLN A 806 -54.73 -11.68 29.54
CA GLN A 806 -54.55 -12.45 30.77
C GLN A 806 -53.89 -11.61 31.86
N ASN A 807 -53.98 -12.08 33.10
CA ASN A 807 -53.11 -11.64 34.18
C ASN A 807 -52.15 -12.80 34.58
N PRO A 808 -51.04 -12.53 35.28
CA PRO A 808 -50.07 -13.56 35.65
C PRO A 808 -50.66 -14.74 36.43
N ALA A 809 -51.63 -14.51 37.32
CA ALA A 809 -52.23 -15.56 38.13
C ALA A 809 -53.10 -16.53 37.29
N ASP A 810 -53.90 -16.00 36.37
CA ASP A 810 -54.71 -16.82 35.46
C ASP A 810 -53.85 -17.57 34.44
N LEU A 811 -52.81 -16.93 33.89
CA LEU A 811 -51.85 -17.60 33.01
C LEU A 811 -51.11 -18.74 33.73
N LYS A 812 -50.64 -18.51 34.96
CA LYS A 812 -50.01 -19.54 35.81
C LYS A 812 -50.94 -20.73 36.08
N LYS A 813 -52.20 -20.46 36.38
CA LYS A 813 -53.24 -21.49 36.55
C LYS A 813 -53.52 -22.25 35.27
N TRP A 814 -53.51 -21.56 34.12
CA TRP A 814 -53.67 -22.16 32.80
C TRP A 814 -52.53 -23.14 32.46
N ILE A 815 -51.28 -22.71 32.65
CA ILE A 815 -50.06 -23.51 32.43
C ILE A 815 -50.09 -24.78 33.26
N LEU A 816 -50.33 -24.67 34.57
CA LEU A 816 -50.42 -25.83 35.46
C LEU A 816 -51.60 -26.75 35.11
N GLY A 817 -52.72 -26.19 34.61
CA GLY A 817 -53.85 -26.95 34.10
C GLY A 817 -53.52 -27.77 32.86
N TYR A 818 -52.84 -27.18 31.88
CA TYR A 818 -52.39 -27.85 30.67
C TYR A 818 -51.44 -29.00 30.99
N ILE A 819 -50.44 -28.75 31.85
CA ILE A 819 -49.47 -29.76 32.27
C ILE A 819 -50.16 -30.94 32.97
N ASN A 820 -51.09 -30.66 33.89
CA ASN A 820 -51.87 -31.68 34.58
C ASN A 820 -52.73 -32.52 33.63
N ASN A 821 -53.28 -31.93 32.56
CA ASN A 821 -54.04 -32.67 31.54
C ASN A 821 -53.15 -33.65 30.77
N VAL A 822 -51.96 -33.21 30.32
CA VAL A 822 -50.99 -34.07 29.62
C VAL A 822 -50.50 -35.20 30.53
N LEU A 823 -50.20 -34.92 31.80
CA LEU A 823 -49.74 -35.93 32.75
C LEU A 823 -50.82 -37.00 33.05
N LYS A 824 -52.09 -36.58 33.19
CA LYS A 824 -53.23 -37.49 33.41
C LYS A 824 -53.49 -38.39 32.20
N ASP A 825 -53.48 -37.83 30.99
CA ASP A 825 -53.73 -38.58 29.75
C ASP A 825 -52.66 -39.66 29.54
N GLY A 826 -51.38 -39.30 29.72
CA GLY A 826 -50.27 -40.24 29.70
C GLY A 826 -50.17 -41.19 30.90
N LYS A 827 -51.11 -41.12 31.86
CA LYS A 827 -51.18 -41.94 33.09
C LYS A 827 -49.93 -41.85 33.98
N TYR A 828 -49.22 -40.73 33.95
CA TYR A 828 -48.02 -40.50 34.74
C TYR A 828 -48.38 -40.20 36.20
N GLN A 829 -47.83 -40.99 37.13
CA GLN A 829 -48.09 -40.86 38.57
C GLN A 829 -47.02 -39.99 39.25
N ILE A 830 -46.96 -38.70 38.86
CA ILE A 830 -46.02 -37.70 39.42
C ILE A 830 -46.78 -36.46 39.89
N VAL A 831 -46.38 -35.92 41.05
CA VAL A 831 -47.09 -34.82 41.75
C VAL A 831 -46.32 -33.49 41.64
N TYR A 832 -47.04 -32.39 41.37
CA TYR A 832 -46.45 -31.05 41.31
C TYR A 832 -45.87 -30.65 42.68
N GLN A 833 -44.70 -30.00 42.67
CA GLN A 833 -43.86 -29.62 43.83
C GLN A 833 -43.29 -30.79 44.67
N THR A 834 -43.80 -32.02 44.53
CA THR A 834 -43.18 -33.22 45.13
C THR A 834 -42.21 -33.90 44.17
N ASP A 835 -42.64 -34.11 42.92
CA ASP A 835 -41.91 -34.88 41.92
C ASP A 835 -41.42 -34.03 40.75
N TYR A 836 -42.16 -32.97 40.40
CA TYR A 836 -41.74 -32.01 39.37
C TYR A 836 -42.08 -30.57 39.73
N VAL A 837 -41.30 -29.63 39.22
CA VAL A 837 -41.57 -28.18 39.25
C VAL A 837 -41.57 -27.60 37.84
N VAL A 838 -42.16 -26.43 37.71
CA VAL A 838 -42.39 -25.74 36.43
C VAL A 838 -41.80 -24.33 36.52
N LYS A 839 -41.07 -23.91 35.49
CA LYS A 839 -40.36 -22.61 35.43
C LYS A 839 -40.39 -22.01 34.02
N PRO A 840 -40.41 -20.68 33.86
CA PRO A 840 -40.71 -19.69 34.89
C PRO A 840 -42.20 -19.73 35.27
N LEU A 841 -42.51 -19.41 36.52
CA LEU A 841 -43.88 -19.24 37.03
C LEU A 841 -43.96 -18.09 38.04
N ASP A 842 -42.98 -17.19 38.03
CA ASP A 842 -42.97 -15.93 38.76
C ASP A 842 -43.75 -14.85 38.01
N ASP A 843 -44.31 -13.91 38.75
CA ASP A 843 -45.21 -12.91 38.19
C ASP A 843 -44.48 -11.93 37.24
N LYS A 844 -43.15 -11.76 37.38
CA LYS A 844 -42.35 -10.89 36.51
C LYS A 844 -42.27 -11.46 35.10
N SER A 845 -41.74 -12.68 34.93
CA SER A 845 -41.61 -13.30 33.61
C SER A 845 -42.96 -13.49 32.91
N LEU A 846 -44.02 -13.80 33.68
CA LEU A 846 -45.38 -13.91 33.13
C LEU A 846 -45.92 -12.54 32.70
N THR A 847 -45.62 -11.45 33.42
CA THR A 847 -46.03 -10.09 33.05
C THR A 847 -45.30 -9.60 31.79
N GLU A 848 -44.00 -9.83 31.66
CA GLU A 848 -43.20 -9.45 30.48
C GLU A 848 -43.70 -10.17 29.21
N PHE A 849 -44.07 -11.45 29.32
CA PHE A 849 -44.69 -12.23 28.25
C PHE A 849 -46.10 -11.71 27.87
N ILE A 850 -46.98 -11.49 28.85
CA ILE A 850 -48.35 -10.96 28.62
C ILE A 850 -48.29 -9.59 27.94
N ASN A 851 -47.40 -8.71 28.39
CA ASN A 851 -47.22 -7.35 27.87
C ASN A 851 -46.53 -7.32 26.49
N ASN A 852 -46.14 -8.47 25.92
CA ASN A 852 -45.46 -8.57 24.62
C ASN A 852 -44.19 -7.69 24.56
N SER A 853 -43.41 -7.64 25.66
CA SER A 853 -42.35 -6.64 25.86
C SER A 853 -41.10 -6.85 24.99
N HIS A 854 -40.90 -8.06 24.47
CA HIS A 854 -39.81 -8.43 23.57
C HIS A 854 -40.37 -9.27 22.42
N PRO A 855 -41.03 -8.64 21.42
CA PRO A 855 -41.59 -9.35 20.30
C PRO A 855 -40.51 -9.72 19.27
N ASP A 856 -40.68 -10.88 18.63
CA ASP A 856 -39.90 -11.28 17.46
C ASP A 856 -40.22 -10.40 16.24
N ALA A 857 -39.53 -10.65 15.12
CA ALA A 857 -39.71 -9.93 13.86
C ALA A 857 -41.13 -10.07 13.24
N LEU A 858 -41.99 -10.95 13.78
CA LEU A 858 -43.39 -11.14 13.41
C LEU A 858 -44.37 -10.54 14.43
N GLY A 859 -43.87 -9.88 15.48
CA GLY A 859 -44.67 -9.23 16.52
C GLY A 859 -45.04 -10.12 17.70
N LYS A 860 -44.48 -11.33 17.81
CA LYS A 860 -44.87 -12.35 18.81
C LYS A 860 -43.82 -12.48 19.92
N THR A 861 -44.24 -12.55 21.18
CA THR A 861 -43.33 -12.91 22.28
C THR A 861 -43.45 -14.40 22.60
N HIS A 862 -42.32 -15.03 22.90
CA HIS A 862 -42.23 -16.46 23.24
C HIS A 862 -41.85 -16.64 24.71
N LEU A 863 -42.38 -17.67 25.37
CA LEU A 863 -42.05 -18.04 26.74
C LEU A 863 -41.93 -19.56 26.86
N THR A 864 -40.69 -20.04 26.94
CA THR A 864 -40.39 -21.47 27.15
C THR A 864 -40.72 -21.89 28.57
N ILE A 865 -41.65 -22.84 28.70
CA ILE A 865 -42.04 -23.44 29.98
C ILE A 865 -41.26 -24.75 30.15
N ILE A 866 -40.37 -24.77 31.13
CA ILE A 866 -39.56 -25.93 31.52
C ILE A 866 -40.26 -26.70 32.64
N ILE A 867 -40.44 -28.00 32.44
CA ILE A 867 -40.96 -28.96 33.41
C ILE A 867 -39.80 -29.86 33.81
N GLN A 868 -39.36 -29.78 35.07
CA GLN A 868 -38.18 -30.50 35.55
C GLN A 868 -38.51 -31.31 36.81
N ALA A 869 -37.87 -32.47 36.96
CA ALA A 869 -37.98 -33.25 38.19
C ALA A 869 -37.47 -32.44 39.40
N VAL A 870 -38.10 -32.65 40.56
CA VAL A 870 -37.58 -32.19 41.86
C VAL A 870 -36.35 -33.01 42.20
N ASP A 871 -35.25 -32.38 42.59
CA ASP A 871 -33.97 -33.05 42.88
C ASP A 871 -34.13 -34.25 43.83
N THR A 872 -34.90 -34.08 44.92
CA THR A 872 -35.09 -35.13 45.94
C THR A 872 -36.06 -36.24 45.57
N SER A 873 -36.85 -36.12 44.50
CA SER A 873 -37.85 -37.15 44.13
C SER A 873 -37.20 -38.47 43.72
N LEU A 874 -37.77 -39.57 44.20
CA LEU A 874 -37.35 -40.94 43.86
C LEU A 874 -38.14 -41.52 42.67
N THR A 875 -39.24 -40.87 42.29
CA THR A 875 -40.24 -41.35 41.30
C THR A 875 -40.20 -40.57 39.99
N ALA A 876 -39.48 -39.45 39.91
CA ALA A 876 -39.32 -38.65 38.70
C ALA A 876 -37.86 -38.23 38.42
N VAL A 877 -37.50 -38.19 37.14
CA VAL A 877 -36.16 -37.86 36.63
C VAL A 877 -36.26 -37.09 35.30
N GLY A 878 -35.25 -36.27 35.00
CA GLY A 878 -35.15 -35.51 33.74
C GLY A 878 -35.99 -34.23 33.70
N SER A 879 -36.05 -33.64 32.52
CA SER A 879 -36.77 -32.40 32.22
C SER A 879 -37.21 -32.34 30.75
N THR A 880 -38.23 -31.55 30.47
CA THR A 880 -38.71 -31.25 29.11
C THR A 880 -39.23 -29.81 29.07
N SER A 881 -39.53 -29.29 27.89
CA SER A 881 -40.10 -27.95 27.72
C SER A 881 -41.12 -27.90 26.58
N PHE A 882 -41.90 -26.82 26.55
CA PHE A 882 -42.73 -26.39 25.42
C PHE A 882 -42.82 -24.87 25.43
N ASP A 883 -43.07 -24.26 24.27
CA ASP A 883 -43.19 -22.82 24.14
C ASP A 883 -44.64 -22.35 24.23
N LEU A 884 -44.85 -21.27 24.97
CA LEU A 884 -46.03 -20.41 24.84
C LEU A 884 -45.69 -19.28 23.86
N ILE A 885 -46.58 -19.04 22.90
CA ILE A 885 -46.42 -18.01 21.88
C ILE A 885 -47.57 -17.03 22.02
N ASN A 886 -47.26 -15.80 22.48
CA ASN A 886 -48.19 -14.69 22.54
C ASN A 886 -48.28 -14.05 21.15
N ASP A 887 -49.36 -14.34 20.44
CA ASP A 887 -49.67 -13.73 19.14
C ASP A 887 -50.92 -12.86 19.31
N PRO A 888 -50.80 -11.52 19.32
CA PRO A 888 -51.94 -10.62 19.47
C PRO A 888 -53.03 -10.75 18.38
N ASN A 889 -52.76 -11.50 17.30
CA ASN A 889 -53.71 -11.79 16.21
C ASN A 889 -54.35 -13.18 16.33
N ALA A 890 -53.91 -14.03 17.27
CA ALA A 890 -54.50 -15.33 17.51
C ALA A 890 -55.80 -15.23 18.34
N THR A 891 -56.51 -16.35 18.49
CA THR A 891 -57.65 -16.41 19.41
C THR A 891 -57.20 -16.34 20.87
N PRO A 892 -57.96 -15.72 21.78
CA PRO A 892 -57.70 -15.80 23.22
C PRO A 892 -57.65 -17.25 23.72
N PRO A 893 -56.84 -17.57 24.75
CA PRO A 893 -56.75 -18.93 25.28
C PRO A 893 -58.08 -19.36 25.90
N GLY A 894 -58.59 -20.52 25.46
CA GLY A 894 -59.72 -21.21 26.09
C GLY A 894 -59.33 -21.91 27.39
N PRO A 895 -60.18 -22.81 27.94
CA PRO A 895 -59.75 -23.69 29.02
C PRO A 895 -58.50 -24.49 28.59
N PRO A 896 -57.60 -24.86 29.51
CA PRO A 896 -56.36 -25.56 29.16
C PRO A 896 -56.67 -26.82 28.34
N PRO A 897 -56.10 -26.97 27.13
CA PRO A 897 -56.49 -28.05 26.25
C PRO A 897 -56.21 -29.41 26.89
N THR A 898 -57.10 -30.36 26.67
CA THR A 898 -56.73 -31.77 26.74
C THR A 898 -55.87 -32.09 25.51
N PRO A 899 -54.78 -32.87 25.64
CA PRO A 899 -54.00 -33.26 24.49
C PRO A 899 -54.92 -33.98 23.50
N ILE A 900 -54.94 -33.49 22.25
CA ILE A 900 -55.53 -34.27 21.16
C ILE A 900 -54.61 -35.48 21.01
N PRO A 901 -55.13 -36.73 21.12
CA PRO A 901 -54.29 -37.91 20.99
C PRO A 901 -53.61 -37.83 19.64
N THR A 902 -52.28 -37.69 19.64
CA THR A 902 -51.50 -37.73 18.40
C THR A 902 -51.85 -39.07 17.76
N PRO A 903 -52.36 -39.10 16.51
CA PRO A 903 -52.68 -40.37 15.88
C PRO A 903 -51.42 -41.22 15.93
N THR A 904 -51.53 -42.42 16.52
CA THR A 904 -50.43 -43.39 16.58
C THR A 904 -49.81 -43.42 15.19
N PRO A 905 -48.51 -43.17 15.02
CA PRO A 905 -47.90 -43.29 13.71
C PRO A 905 -48.20 -44.70 13.24
N THR A 906 -49.03 -44.83 12.20
CA THR A 906 -49.19 -46.10 11.50
C THR A 906 -47.77 -46.58 11.22
N PRO A 907 -47.42 -47.84 11.59
CA PRO A 907 -46.08 -48.33 11.33
C PRO A 907 -45.76 -48.04 9.87
N PHE A 908 -44.59 -47.42 9.63
CA PHE A 908 -44.12 -47.25 8.27
C PHE A 908 -44.18 -48.62 7.62
N PRO A 909 -44.87 -48.80 6.48
CA PRO A 909 -44.73 -50.04 5.74
C PRO A 909 -43.25 -50.19 5.40
N ASP A 910 -42.69 -51.38 5.62
CA ASP A 910 -41.30 -51.69 5.35
C ASP A 910 -40.98 -51.60 3.85
N ASN A 911 -40.78 -50.37 3.34
CA ASN A 911 -40.30 -50.12 2.00
C ASN A 911 -39.77 -48.67 1.84
N PRO A 912 -38.47 -48.46 1.60
CA PRO A 912 -37.91 -47.14 1.33
C PRO A 912 -38.23 -46.70 -0.12
N GLY A 913 -39.48 -46.31 -0.40
CA GLY A 913 -39.94 -46.17 -1.78
C GLY A 913 -41.23 -45.41 -2.09
N SER A 914 -41.64 -44.37 -1.33
CA SER A 914 -42.84 -43.57 -1.73
C SER A 914 -42.88 -42.08 -1.33
N TRP A 915 -41.78 -41.48 -0.86
CA TRP A 915 -41.74 -40.08 -0.35
C TRP A 915 -42.10 -38.99 -1.40
N ILE A 916 -41.87 -39.25 -2.70
CA ILE A 916 -41.81 -38.19 -3.73
C ILE A 916 -43.19 -37.61 -4.14
N SER A 917 -44.33 -38.21 -3.74
CA SER A 917 -45.64 -37.91 -4.35
C SER A 917 -46.50 -36.82 -3.68
N LYS A 918 -45.98 -35.99 -2.76
CA LYS A 918 -46.77 -34.93 -2.08
C LYS A 918 -46.12 -33.53 -2.01
N SER A 919 -45.36 -33.15 -3.05
CA SER A 919 -45.13 -31.73 -3.37
C SER A 919 -45.61 -31.44 -4.81
N SER A 920 -46.87 -31.04 -4.94
CA SER A 920 -47.55 -30.85 -6.25
C SER A 920 -46.94 -29.77 -7.15
N ASN A 921 -45.99 -28.98 -6.62
CA ASN A 921 -45.28 -27.94 -7.38
C ASN A 921 -43.87 -28.36 -7.83
N LEU A 922 -43.29 -29.48 -7.36
CA LEU A 922 -41.94 -29.89 -7.77
C LEU A 922 -41.93 -30.79 -9.02
N ALA A 923 -42.95 -31.65 -9.16
CA ALA A 923 -43.07 -32.59 -10.27
C ALA A 923 -43.20 -31.91 -11.66
N TRP A 924 -43.65 -30.64 -11.69
CA TRP A 924 -43.72 -29.84 -12.93
C TRP A 924 -42.36 -29.25 -13.35
N PHE A 925 -41.44 -29.01 -12.41
CA PHE A 925 -40.11 -28.47 -12.72
C PHE A 925 -39.08 -29.54 -13.07
N LEU A 926 -39.20 -30.78 -12.57
CA LEU A 926 -38.25 -31.85 -12.90
C LEU A 926 -38.09 -32.10 -14.41
N PRO A 927 -39.15 -32.19 -15.24
CA PRO A 927 -38.99 -32.29 -16.70
C PRO A 927 -38.29 -31.09 -17.33
N LEU A 928 -38.45 -29.91 -16.74
CA LEU A 928 -37.90 -28.64 -17.22
C LEU A 928 -36.41 -28.50 -16.87
N ILE A 929 -36.03 -28.93 -15.66
CA ILE A 929 -34.64 -29.01 -15.19
C ILE A 929 -33.90 -30.13 -15.95
N ILE A 930 -34.46 -31.33 -16.05
CA ILE A 930 -33.84 -32.44 -16.81
C ILE A 930 -33.73 -32.05 -18.30
N GLY A 931 -34.78 -31.44 -18.88
CA GLY A 931 -34.76 -30.95 -20.26
C GLY A 931 -33.67 -29.92 -20.52
N THR A 932 -33.57 -28.88 -19.68
CA THR A 932 -32.54 -27.84 -19.82
C THR A 932 -31.13 -28.39 -19.56
N SER A 933 -30.91 -29.22 -18.54
CA SER A 933 -29.63 -29.89 -18.30
C SER A 933 -29.22 -30.78 -19.49
N THR A 934 -30.15 -31.52 -20.08
CA THR A 934 -29.87 -32.38 -21.24
C THR A 934 -29.54 -31.53 -22.47
N ILE A 935 -30.25 -30.43 -22.72
CA ILE A 935 -29.95 -29.50 -23.81
C ILE A 935 -28.57 -28.86 -23.63
N VAL A 936 -28.19 -28.46 -22.41
CA VAL A 936 -26.87 -27.90 -22.11
C VAL A 936 -25.76 -28.94 -22.33
N ILE A 937 -25.94 -30.16 -21.83
CA ILE A 937 -24.97 -31.27 -22.02
C ILE A 937 -24.83 -31.62 -23.50
N VAL A 938 -25.94 -31.77 -24.24
CA VAL A 938 -25.92 -32.01 -25.69
C VAL A 938 -25.27 -30.85 -26.45
N THR A 939 -25.51 -29.60 -26.05
CA THR A 939 -24.87 -28.42 -26.64
C THR A 939 -23.37 -28.41 -26.38
N ILE A 940 -22.92 -28.72 -25.16
CA ILE A 940 -21.48 -28.83 -24.81
C ILE A 940 -20.81 -29.96 -25.60
N ILE A 941 -21.45 -31.12 -25.71
CA ILE A 941 -20.97 -32.26 -26.51
C ILE A 941 -20.91 -31.88 -27.99
N TYR A 942 -21.94 -31.22 -28.54
CA TYR A 942 -21.98 -30.77 -29.92
C TYR A 942 -20.93 -29.69 -30.21
N VAL A 943 -20.71 -28.73 -29.32
CA VAL A 943 -19.64 -27.72 -29.44
C VAL A 943 -18.25 -28.35 -29.36
N LYS A 944 -18.02 -29.31 -28.45
CA LYS A 944 -16.77 -30.07 -28.39
C LYS A 944 -16.56 -30.91 -29.66
N TYR A 945 -17.60 -31.59 -30.17
CA TYR A 945 -17.55 -32.35 -31.42
C TYR A 945 -17.25 -31.45 -32.63
N LYS A 946 -17.92 -30.29 -32.73
CA LYS A 946 -17.74 -29.31 -33.81
C LYS A 946 -16.34 -28.67 -33.79
N ARG A 947 -15.81 -28.34 -32.59
CA ARG A 947 -14.41 -27.93 -32.42
C ARG A 947 -13.42 -29.03 -32.83
N LYS A 948 -13.67 -30.29 -32.45
CA LYS A 948 -12.77 -31.42 -32.75
C LYS A 948 -12.76 -31.84 -34.24
N LYS A 949 -13.80 -31.50 -35.02
CA LYS A 949 -13.85 -31.75 -36.48
C LYS A 949 -13.58 -30.53 -37.37
N GLY A 950 -13.34 -29.35 -36.82
CA GLY A 950 -13.01 -28.14 -37.61
C GLY A 950 -14.14 -27.63 -38.52
N ILE A 951 -15.39 -28.09 -38.33
CA ILE A 951 -16.53 -27.71 -39.18
C ILE A 951 -17.12 -26.38 -38.67
N GLY A 952 -16.49 -25.28 -39.05
CA GLY A 952 -16.88 -23.92 -38.65
C GLY A 952 -16.13 -22.87 -39.47
N GLY A 953 -16.48 -22.74 -40.75
CA GLY A 953 -15.76 -21.89 -41.70
C GLY A 953 -15.77 -20.40 -41.35
N LYS A 954 -14.74 -19.70 -41.81
CA LYS A 954 -14.62 -18.24 -41.75
C LYS A 954 -15.88 -17.57 -42.30
N ARG A 955 -16.49 -16.68 -41.51
CA ARG A 955 -17.27 -15.55 -42.03
C ARG A 955 -16.78 -14.26 -41.40
N ALA A 956 -16.17 -13.43 -42.23
CA ALA A 956 -15.97 -12.02 -41.91
C ALA A 956 -17.34 -11.33 -41.89
N ILE A 957 -17.55 -10.43 -40.93
CA ILE A 957 -18.61 -9.43 -40.99
C ILE A 957 -17.94 -8.08 -40.66
N LYS A 958 -18.11 -7.13 -41.57
CA LYS A 958 -17.77 -5.72 -41.36
C LYS A 958 -18.79 -5.10 -40.42
N ASN A 959 -18.32 -4.31 -39.46
CA ASN A 959 -18.61 -2.88 -39.33
C ASN A 959 -17.71 -2.28 -38.25
#